data_AF-A0AAW1RT42-F1
#
_entry.id   AF-A0AAW1RT42-F1
#
_cell.length_a   1.000
_cell.length_b   1.000
_cell.length_c   1.000
_cell.angle_alpha   90.00
_cell.angle_beta   90.00
_cell.angle_gamma   90.00
#
_symmetry.space_group_name_H-M   'P 1'
#
loop_
_entity.id
_entity.type
_entity.pdbx_description
1 polymer ?
#
loop_
_entity_poly.entity_id
_entity_poly.type
_entity_poly.pdbx_seq_one_letter_code
_entity_poly.pdbx_strand_id
1 'polypeptide(L)'
;MALELAVSSLAAKILSQLHSCSLKTALSDVFKALQAPDRNATAQALLSESSDCHELLGLWDTQQKASQPNVGTMLMAIIALLLRSDAPPPFSAQASSQKASKQSDMHTAAASAPKSTLAEPEAEVHDANAPGVPSTLIAEDVALELHETEQPSLQQQQQRTSHSRDVRLDLLALAIISDKKRRRFIEQALGSSAKDRPAAAASLLAAMAARTGAVAHQLVLEFNWGLKALPALARPPRLLEGVPRQEQQTRFWGNWRQTAPLKRPVCAHLVDMGQSLLRLRDEGLLATVLQIRPVMNALLHSMTRQPPEVALRTLRLLQSRIMAPACALSPLQRSQVFTEAFLAQLSSMAAQLVPQGSNRWGDAPRRHVVEAAHDILIPIGSSPTHGMCTIEPGRGSGIHVEGSWAGFMAPLQSDEPASPDGQSVEGGSTKMLKEARQRMLECLLRLRVTEVRAHAQILTSICQTQPAFAVDYLARAPLILEPELSARWFAATSILGQIISAAALDHSGLIGPTLDSTSSRICPGCVTKSQLSRGLQHSSLLVRYATLCLLSSIMKAFQSTLEALQQAGQSLNTPAEGAWPWAGKLCQALRPRLPDVQTLIAMQATLDGLTKTDSAAEEPPQDGSPEDQPQGQLLTNKELLLMRLLDALAGYQRCLPEATGTSTYDALRFLPQDPSELSPVCQLALLDLIEAQSASTQLPNSLPASRSAALAQPMHFSSNSFGPGWKPPPAVATSVQPQSATPAAAAAPTTTSHLMSAHPAAAAANASAFPRISATPTPAAPPPSTLPSNLLKLVVQASVPEVAVKAQKVLRARLRSLLGLEDAHDSEPDLWLQHLPRSRGKGKWSDGANKWTDAIVSFLSEASAAVARRPEQFWETQLSLSADSPAASCGPQTAPGQAGQSFSLLGVSALQQALKVASSSKRPSFSRAAVCSYVAGVLMALIDIQTLRAPLCQLVIGLISAAAAQSSAVSAADSDATGVASGQLPSEAQPLLRLLAHATACLSAQVQVRAMPGTADKAPAQSPSCRTAATKQPSAHKTPRHPLQKHKRKREPTKQASPLSRREHGSDHVAGDDSGSLEEGLNKKLKLAPSIEIQCTDGPWASELQELADHIASTGLH
;
A
#
# COMPACT_ATOMS: atom_id res chain seq x y z
N MET A 1 -24.13 -14.86 59.31
CA MET A 1 -24.86 -15.04 60.59
C MET A 1 -25.33 -13.74 61.25
N ALA A 2 -24.53 -12.92 61.95
CA ALA A 2 -25.06 -11.70 62.59
C ALA A 2 -25.59 -10.66 61.59
N LEU A 3 -24.95 -10.52 60.44
CA LEU A 3 -25.41 -9.66 59.33
C LEU A 3 -26.67 -10.21 58.66
N GLU A 4 -26.76 -11.54 58.47
CA GLU A 4 -27.96 -12.20 57.93
C GLU A 4 -29.16 -12.05 58.86
N LEU A 5 -28.98 -12.24 60.17
CA LEU A 5 -30.02 -12.01 61.18
C LEU A 5 -30.49 -10.55 61.22
N ALA A 6 -29.59 -9.59 61.04
CA ALA A 6 -29.94 -8.17 61.00
C ALA A 6 -30.70 -7.78 59.72
N VAL A 7 -30.33 -8.36 58.58
CA VAL A 7 -30.99 -8.13 57.29
C VAL A 7 -32.36 -8.82 57.23
N SER A 8 -32.46 -10.06 57.72
CA SER A 8 -33.71 -10.80 57.91
C SER A 8 -34.68 -10.09 58.84
N SER A 9 -34.17 -9.59 59.98
CA SER A 9 -34.95 -8.76 60.90
C SER A 9 -35.44 -7.47 60.23
N LEU A 10 -34.61 -6.82 59.41
CA LEU A 10 -34.97 -5.61 58.68
C LEU A 10 -36.04 -5.90 57.61
N ALA A 11 -35.89 -6.98 56.84
CA ALA A 11 -36.83 -7.41 55.80
C ALA A 11 -38.21 -7.77 56.39
N ALA A 12 -38.25 -8.56 57.47
CA ALA A 12 -39.48 -8.86 58.20
C ALA A 12 -40.14 -7.60 58.80
N LYS A 13 -39.35 -6.67 59.33
CA LYS A 13 -39.84 -5.40 59.88
C LYS A 13 -40.39 -4.48 58.79
N ILE A 14 -39.74 -4.43 57.63
CA ILE A 14 -40.19 -3.71 56.44
C ILE A 14 -41.51 -4.30 55.92
N LEU A 15 -41.62 -5.62 55.76
CA LEU A 15 -42.84 -6.28 55.31
C LEU A 15 -44.01 -6.02 56.28
N SER A 16 -43.75 -6.06 57.59
CA SER A 16 -44.77 -5.71 58.60
C SER A 16 -45.18 -4.22 58.59
N GLN A 17 -44.25 -3.31 58.25
CA GLN A 17 -44.51 -1.86 58.19
C GLN A 17 -45.12 -1.38 56.88
N LEU A 18 -44.92 -2.11 55.77
CA LEU A 18 -45.64 -1.88 54.52
C LEU A 18 -47.17 -2.01 54.73
N HIS A 19 -47.60 -2.78 55.74
CA HIS A 19 -49.01 -3.00 56.08
C HIS A 19 -49.59 -2.00 57.11
N SER A 20 -48.78 -1.20 57.83
CA SER A 20 -49.21 -0.50 59.06
C SER A 20 -48.83 1.00 59.21
N CYS A 21 -48.84 1.78 58.13
CA CYS A 21 -48.65 3.26 58.12
C CYS A 21 -47.21 3.79 58.28
N SER A 22 -46.39 3.60 57.25
CA SER A 22 -45.70 4.68 56.51
C SER A 22 -44.91 4.04 55.36
N LEU A 23 -45.64 3.64 54.32
CA LEU A 23 -45.10 2.95 53.15
C LEU A 23 -43.88 3.68 52.54
N LYS A 24 -43.88 5.01 52.60
CA LYS A 24 -42.80 5.85 52.07
C LYS A 24 -41.50 5.73 52.87
N THR A 25 -41.54 5.67 54.20
CA THR A 25 -40.34 5.51 55.03
C THR A 25 -39.80 4.09 54.91
N ALA A 26 -40.67 3.08 54.94
CA ALA A 26 -40.27 1.68 54.75
C ALA A 26 -39.58 1.46 53.40
N LEU A 27 -40.15 1.96 52.30
CA LEU A 27 -39.51 1.88 50.98
C LEU A 27 -38.22 2.71 50.89
N SER A 28 -38.13 3.82 51.62
CA SER A 28 -36.89 4.60 51.68
C SER A 28 -35.77 3.84 52.38
N ASP A 29 -36.10 3.11 53.43
CA ASP A 29 -35.12 2.35 54.21
C ASP A 29 -34.69 1.09 53.45
N VAL A 30 -35.61 0.39 52.78
CA VAL A 30 -35.30 -0.66 51.79
C VAL A 30 -34.34 -0.13 50.72
N PHE A 31 -34.68 1.02 50.14
CA PHE A 31 -33.91 1.59 49.04
C PHE A 31 -32.51 2.00 49.47
N LYS A 32 -32.35 2.56 50.68
CA LYS A 32 -31.04 2.86 51.27
C LYS A 32 -30.25 1.58 51.56
N ALA A 33 -30.90 0.55 52.11
CA ALA A 33 -30.26 -0.73 52.39
C ALA A 33 -29.77 -1.41 51.10
N LEU A 34 -30.56 -1.39 50.02
CA LEU A 34 -30.17 -1.93 48.71
C LEU A 34 -29.08 -1.10 47.98
N GLN A 35 -28.80 0.12 48.44
CA GLN A 35 -27.67 0.93 47.94
C GLN A 35 -26.35 0.65 48.66
N ALA A 36 -26.38 -0.07 49.79
CA ALA A 36 -25.18 -0.43 50.53
C ALA A 36 -24.26 -1.37 49.73
N PRO A 37 -22.94 -1.41 50.01
CA PRO A 37 -22.00 -2.30 49.32
C PRO A 37 -22.41 -3.78 49.41
N ASP A 38 -23.08 -4.20 50.49
CA ASP A 38 -23.55 -5.58 50.73
C ASP A 38 -24.95 -5.87 50.13
N ARG A 39 -25.36 -5.12 49.11
CA ARG A 39 -26.69 -5.23 48.47
C ARG A 39 -27.11 -6.64 48.04
N ASN A 40 -26.16 -7.52 47.71
CA ASN A 40 -26.48 -8.88 47.28
C ASN A 40 -26.99 -9.72 48.45
N ALA A 41 -26.43 -9.57 49.65
CA ALA A 41 -26.93 -10.22 50.86
C ALA A 41 -28.31 -9.67 51.25
N THR A 42 -28.51 -8.36 51.13
CA THR A 42 -29.81 -7.70 51.37
C THR A 42 -30.89 -8.13 50.38
N ALA A 43 -30.56 -8.19 49.09
CA ALA A 43 -31.47 -8.68 48.06
C ALA A 43 -31.77 -10.17 48.22
N GLN A 44 -30.77 -10.98 48.59
CA GLN A 44 -30.95 -12.41 48.86
C GLN A 44 -31.90 -12.64 50.04
N ALA A 45 -31.71 -11.94 51.16
CA ALA A 45 -32.60 -12.05 52.32
C ALA A 45 -34.05 -11.64 51.99
N LEU A 46 -34.24 -10.55 51.24
CA LEU A 46 -35.56 -10.12 50.77
C LEU A 46 -36.24 -11.17 49.87
N LEU A 47 -35.47 -11.88 49.05
CA LEU A 47 -35.98 -12.90 48.11
C LEU A 47 -36.14 -14.29 48.75
N SER A 48 -35.39 -14.61 49.80
CA SER A 48 -35.48 -15.87 50.55
C SER A 48 -36.61 -15.87 51.57
N GLU A 49 -36.97 -14.72 52.13
CA GLU A 49 -38.05 -14.61 53.11
C GLU A 49 -39.43 -14.38 52.50
N SER A 50 -39.49 -13.73 51.33
CA SER A 50 -40.76 -13.51 50.62
C SER A 50 -41.07 -14.67 49.67
N SER A 51 -42.19 -15.35 49.87
CA SER A 51 -42.75 -16.33 48.92
C SER A 51 -43.16 -15.68 47.59
N ASP A 52 -43.30 -14.35 47.50
CA ASP A 52 -44.15 -13.77 46.48
C ASP A 52 -43.59 -12.50 45.82
N CYS A 53 -42.92 -12.66 44.68
CA CYS A 53 -42.82 -11.61 43.66
C CYS A 53 -44.21 -10.99 43.35
N HIS A 54 -45.30 -11.73 43.62
CA HIS A 54 -46.68 -11.26 43.54
C HIS A 54 -47.02 -10.15 44.53
N GLU A 55 -46.42 -10.09 45.73
CA GLU A 55 -46.66 -9.00 46.68
C GLU A 55 -46.10 -7.67 46.18
N LEU A 56 -44.90 -7.68 45.57
CA LEU A 56 -44.33 -6.49 44.95
C LEU A 56 -45.20 -5.98 43.78
N LEU A 57 -45.78 -6.91 43.02
CA LEU A 57 -46.73 -6.58 41.96
C LEU A 57 -48.07 -6.05 42.50
N GLY A 58 -48.58 -6.61 43.60
CA GLY A 58 -49.76 -6.11 44.30
C GLY A 58 -49.54 -4.71 44.89
N LEU A 59 -48.37 -4.46 45.46
CA LEU A 59 -47.94 -3.13 45.90
C LEU A 59 -47.84 -2.16 44.72
N TRP A 60 -47.33 -2.60 43.57
CA TRP A 60 -47.34 -1.78 42.38
C TRP A 60 -48.75 -1.39 41.95
N ASP A 61 -49.66 -2.36 41.88
CA ASP A 61 -51.03 -2.14 41.41
C ASP A 61 -51.84 -1.27 42.38
N THR A 62 -51.64 -1.42 43.69
CA THR A 62 -52.25 -0.56 44.72
C THR A 62 -51.71 0.87 44.63
N GLN A 63 -50.41 1.06 44.41
CA GLN A 63 -49.82 2.40 44.25
C GLN A 63 -50.23 3.08 42.95
N GLN A 64 -50.40 2.32 41.87
CA GLN A 64 -50.92 2.84 40.61
C GLN A 64 -52.35 3.38 40.80
N LYS A 65 -53.21 2.69 41.57
CA LYS A 65 -54.55 3.19 41.93
C LYS A 65 -54.49 4.43 42.83
N ALA A 66 -53.56 4.46 43.78
CA ALA A 66 -53.40 5.57 44.73
C ALA A 66 -52.81 6.85 44.11
N SER A 67 -52.34 6.81 42.86
CA SER A 67 -51.75 7.96 42.14
C SER A 67 -50.59 8.64 42.89
N GLN A 68 -49.82 7.90 43.70
CA GLN A 68 -48.68 8.41 44.46
C GLN A 68 -47.39 8.31 43.61
N PRO A 69 -46.94 9.39 42.93
CA PRO A 69 -45.86 9.30 41.93
C PRO A 69 -44.49 8.96 42.54
N ASN A 70 -44.25 9.40 43.79
CA ASN A 70 -42.98 9.18 44.48
C ASN A 70 -42.81 7.70 44.87
N VAL A 71 -43.89 7.06 45.33
CA VAL A 71 -43.87 5.66 45.73
C VAL A 71 -43.63 4.76 44.53
N GLY A 72 -44.32 5.01 43.41
CA GLY A 72 -44.09 4.27 42.17
C GLY A 72 -42.66 4.42 41.64
N THR A 73 -42.05 5.60 41.81
CA THR A 73 -40.65 5.85 41.44
C THR A 73 -39.67 5.01 42.28
N MET A 74 -39.90 4.96 43.59
CA MET A 74 -39.09 4.14 44.49
C MET A 74 -39.26 2.65 44.22
N LEU A 75 -40.49 2.21 43.95
CA LEU A 75 -40.79 0.82 43.63
C LEU A 75 -40.10 0.37 42.34
N MET A 76 -40.14 1.19 41.27
CA MET A 76 -39.36 0.96 40.05
C MET A 76 -37.86 0.81 40.33
N ALA A 77 -37.31 1.68 41.17
CA ALA A 77 -35.89 1.65 41.49
C ALA A 77 -35.51 0.43 42.33
N ILE A 78 -36.36 0.01 43.28
CA ILE A 78 -36.17 -1.19 44.09
C ILE A 78 -36.22 -2.44 43.20
N ILE A 79 -37.25 -2.58 42.36
CA ILE A 79 -37.36 -3.72 41.43
C ILE A 79 -36.16 -3.75 40.48
N ALA A 80 -35.71 -2.59 39.98
CA ALA A 80 -34.51 -2.51 39.15
C ALA A 80 -33.24 -3.01 39.88
N LEU A 81 -33.10 -2.71 41.18
CA LEU A 81 -31.97 -3.18 41.99
C LEU A 81 -32.07 -4.68 42.25
N LEU A 82 -33.26 -5.21 42.54
CA LEU A 82 -33.51 -6.64 42.71
C LEU A 82 -33.13 -7.41 41.43
N LEU A 83 -33.60 -6.96 40.28
CA LEU A 83 -33.30 -7.58 38.98
C LEU A 83 -31.79 -7.53 38.61
N ARG A 84 -31.02 -6.58 39.16
CA ARG A 84 -29.56 -6.45 38.91
C ARG A 84 -28.68 -7.21 39.91
N SER A 85 -29.23 -7.71 41.03
CA SER A 85 -28.45 -8.31 42.12
C SER A 85 -27.62 -9.54 41.71
N ASP A 86 -28.01 -10.20 40.60
CA ASP A 86 -27.38 -11.42 40.09
C ASP A 86 -26.82 -11.31 38.68
N ALA A 87 -26.96 -10.15 38.05
CA ALA A 87 -26.29 -9.93 36.78
C ALA A 87 -24.78 -10.09 37.02
N PRO A 88 -24.07 -10.98 36.29
CA PRO A 88 -22.64 -11.16 36.48
C PRO A 88 -21.97 -9.79 36.42
N PRO A 89 -21.05 -9.48 37.36
CA PRO A 89 -20.39 -8.18 37.36
C PRO A 89 -19.79 -7.98 35.97
N PRO A 90 -19.96 -6.79 35.36
CA PRO A 90 -19.73 -6.63 33.94
C PRO A 90 -18.30 -6.96 33.48
N PHE A 91 -17.32 -7.19 34.36
CA PHE A 91 -16.04 -7.84 34.08
C PHE A 91 -15.39 -8.38 35.38
N SER A 92 -15.34 -9.70 35.57
CA SER A 92 -14.27 -10.34 36.34
C SER A 92 -13.35 -11.06 35.35
N ALA A 93 -12.12 -10.58 35.17
CA ALA A 93 -11.13 -11.11 34.22
C ALA A 93 -10.59 -12.51 34.59
N GLN A 94 -11.22 -13.24 35.52
CA GLN A 94 -10.69 -14.49 36.07
C GLN A 94 -11.19 -15.77 35.36
N ALA A 95 -12.15 -15.68 34.44
CA ALA A 95 -12.74 -16.87 33.81
C ALA A 95 -11.85 -17.57 32.76
N SER A 96 -10.76 -16.96 32.29
CA SER A 96 -9.78 -17.62 31.41
C SER A 96 -8.69 -18.40 32.16
N SER A 97 -8.61 -18.29 33.49
CA SER A 97 -7.55 -18.95 34.26
C SER A 97 -7.95 -20.30 34.88
N GLN A 98 -9.24 -20.62 34.99
CA GLN A 98 -9.71 -21.87 35.62
C GLN A 98 -9.97 -23.04 34.65
N LYS A 99 -9.97 -22.80 33.33
CA LYS A 99 -10.06 -23.87 32.32
C LYS A 99 -8.72 -24.41 31.83
N ALA A 100 -7.60 -23.80 32.22
CA ALA A 100 -6.25 -24.22 31.82
C ALA A 100 -5.56 -25.18 32.81
N SER A 101 -6.18 -25.48 33.97
CA SER A 101 -5.56 -26.28 35.05
C SER A 101 -6.08 -27.72 35.18
N LYS A 102 -6.92 -28.21 34.26
CA LYS A 102 -7.41 -29.60 34.22
C LYS A 102 -7.04 -30.38 32.96
N GLN A 103 -6.11 -29.86 32.15
CA GLN A 103 -5.68 -30.50 30.91
C GLN A 103 -4.15 -30.38 30.75
N SER A 104 -3.40 -30.83 31.76
CA SER A 104 -1.94 -30.93 31.69
C SER A 104 -1.42 -32.08 32.55
N ASP A 105 -1.95 -33.28 32.36
CA ASP A 105 -1.32 -34.52 32.83
C ASP A 105 -1.82 -35.67 31.95
N MET A 106 -1.21 -35.84 30.77
CA MET A 106 -1.01 -37.14 30.10
C MET A 106 -0.18 -36.94 28.82
N HIS A 107 0.85 -37.78 28.69
CA HIS A 107 1.74 -38.03 27.54
C HIS A 107 3.00 -37.15 27.34
N THR A 108 4.08 -37.62 27.95
CA THR A 108 5.45 -37.60 27.41
C THR A 108 5.71 -38.92 26.68
N ALA A 109 6.05 -38.89 25.38
CA ALA A 109 7.01 -39.81 24.72
C ALA A 109 7.03 -39.64 23.19
N ALA A 110 8.26 -39.55 22.65
CA ALA A 110 8.75 -39.96 21.31
C ALA A 110 8.08 -39.32 20.06
N ALA A 111 8.76 -38.42 19.34
CA ALA A 111 9.83 -38.65 18.36
C ALA A 111 9.35 -39.06 16.95
N SER A 112 10.01 -38.45 15.96
CA SER A 112 10.13 -38.79 14.53
C SER A 112 9.12 -38.17 13.56
N ALA A 113 9.72 -37.52 12.55
CA ALA A 113 9.14 -37.12 11.27
C ALA A 113 8.67 -38.37 10.47
N PRO A 114 7.93 -38.22 9.35
CA PRO A 114 8.62 -37.90 8.09
C PRO A 114 7.80 -37.12 7.04
N LYS A 115 8.55 -36.77 5.98
CA LYS A 115 8.13 -36.29 4.67
C LYS A 115 7.34 -37.35 3.87
N SER A 116 6.44 -36.79 3.06
CA SER A 116 6.15 -37.05 1.64
C SER A 116 5.39 -38.30 1.16
N THR A 117 4.67 -37.98 0.08
CA THR A 117 4.45 -38.71 -1.19
C THR A 117 3.19 -39.56 -1.34
N LEU A 118 2.35 -39.06 -2.28
CA LEU A 118 1.35 -39.73 -3.10
C LEU A 118 1.71 -41.18 -3.48
N ALA A 119 0.71 -42.04 -3.50
CA ALA A 119 0.30 -42.77 -4.71
C ALA A 119 -1.08 -43.45 -4.49
N GLU A 120 -1.99 -43.18 -5.42
CA GLU A 120 -3.14 -44.01 -5.82
C GLU A 120 -2.71 -45.48 -6.14
N PRO A 121 -3.61 -46.50 -6.18
CA PRO A 121 -4.75 -46.51 -7.10
C PRO A 121 -6.03 -47.32 -6.73
N GLU A 122 -7.07 -47.00 -7.50
CA GLU A 122 -8.05 -47.90 -8.16
C GLU A 122 -8.98 -48.84 -7.34
N ALA A 123 -10.26 -48.46 -7.40
CA ALA A 123 -11.35 -49.16 -8.12
C ALA A 123 -12.15 -50.32 -7.47
N GLU A 124 -13.47 -50.19 -7.69
CA GLU A 124 -14.54 -51.22 -7.84
C GLU A 124 -15.16 -51.83 -6.56
N VAL A 125 -16.41 -51.48 -6.19
CA VAL A 125 -17.75 -51.84 -6.76
C VAL A 125 -18.39 -53.02 -5.98
N HIS A 126 -19.41 -52.73 -5.14
CA HIS A 126 -20.78 -53.26 -5.21
C HIS A 126 -21.59 -53.03 -3.91
N ASP A 127 -22.72 -52.33 -4.09
CA ASP A 127 -24.08 -52.63 -3.63
C ASP A 127 -24.46 -52.93 -2.16
N ALA A 128 -25.33 -52.02 -1.69
CA ALA A 128 -26.71 -52.26 -1.26
C ALA A 128 -27.06 -52.50 0.22
N ASN A 129 -28.08 -51.72 0.61
CA ASN A 129 -29.16 -51.97 1.58
C ASN A 129 -28.90 -51.84 3.09
N ALA A 130 -29.46 -50.74 3.62
CA ALA A 130 -30.06 -50.62 4.95
C ALA A 130 -31.29 -51.55 5.12
N PRO A 131 -32.09 -51.49 6.21
CA PRO A 131 -31.90 -50.97 7.57
C PRO A 131 -32.30 -52.04 8.65
N GLY A 132 -32.17 -51.73 9.95
CA GLY A 132 -32.97 -52.46 10.95
C GLY A 132 -32.40 -52.53 12.37
N VAL A 133 -32.97 -51.71 13.24
CA VAL A 133 -33.05 -51.91 14.70
C VAL A 133 -33.85 -53.21 14.96
N PRO A 134 -33.53 -54.04 15.97
CA PRO A 134 -34.32 -53.96 17.20
C PRO A 134 -33.55 -54.26 18.50
N SER A 135 -34.13 -53.70 19.57
CA SER A 135 -33.82 -53.91 20.96
C SER A 135 -34.29 -55.28 21.49
N THR A 136 -33.72 -55.63 22.65
CA THR A 136 -34.33 -56.26 23.85
C THR A 136 -34.20 -57.76 24.14
N LEU A 137 -33.92 -57.98 25.44
CA LEU A 137 -34.21 -59.12 26.35
C LEU A 137 -33.15 -60.22 26.42
N ILE A 138 -32.83 -60.88 27.56
CA ILE A 138 -33.13 -60.80 29.01
C ILE A 138 -32.10 -61.78 29.67
N ALA A 139 -31.61 -61.50 30.89
CA ALA A 139 -31.54 -62.37 32.10
C ALA A 139 -30.10 -62.37 32.65
N GLU A 140 -29.78 -62.38 33.95
CA GLU A 140 -30.56 -62.63 35.18
C GLU A 140 -29.73 -62.13 36.39
N ASP A 141 -30.40 -61.39 37.28
CA ASP A 141 -30.53 -61.54 38.75
C ASP A 141 -29.36 -61.69 39.77
N VAL A 142 -29.44 -60.75 40.74
CA VAL A 142 -29.41 -60.88 42.23
C VAL A 142 -28.07 -60.87 42.99
N ALA A 143 -27.82 -59.75 43.72
CA ALA A 143 -27.87 -59.70 45.20
C ALA A 143 -27.54 -58.30 45.81
N LEU A 144 -28.56 -57.72 46.46
CA LEU A 144 -28.63 -56.95 47.73
C LEU A 144 -27.62 -55.83 48.13
N GLU A 145 -28.19 -54.62 48.19
CA GLU A 145 -28.15 -53.55 49.22
C GLU A 145 -26.85 -53.16 49.95
N LEU A 146 -26.49 -51.88 49.83
CA LEU A 146 -26.35 -50.93 50.95
C LEU A 146 -26.52 -49.47 50.45
N HIS A 147 -27.44 -48.73 51.07
CA HIS A 147 -27.77 -47.33 50.78
C HIS A 147 -26.68 -46.37 51.33
N GLU A 148 -25.88 -45.76 50.46
CA GLU A 148 -25.18 -44.51 50.79
C GLU A 148 -26.00 -43.32 50.28
N THR A 149 -26.48 -42.53 51.23
CA THR A 149 -27.18 -41.27 50.97
C THR A 149 -26.12 -40.20 50.68
N GLU A 150 -25.71 -40.04 49.43
CA GLU A 150 -24.82 -38.94 49.05
C GLU A 150 -25.55 -37.60 49.25
N GLN A 151 -25.18 -36.87 50.30
CA GLN A 151 -25.61 -35.49 50.49
C GLN A 151 -25.09 -34.64 49.33
N PRO A 152 -25.95 -33.84 48.65
CA PRO A 152 -25.49 -32.94 47.61
C PRO A 152 -24.52 -31.94 48.23
N SER A 153 -23.31 -31.86 47.68
CA SER A 153 -22.29 -30.89 48.10
C SER A 153 -22.89 -29.47 48.22
N LEU A 154 -22.47 -28.71 49.23
CA LEU A 154 -22.93 -27.34 49.51
C LEU A 154 -22.95 -26.42 48.27
N GLN A 155 -22.04 -26.65 47.33
CA GLN A 155 -21.94 -25.93 46.07
C GLN A 155 -23.13 -26.20 45.11
N GLN A 156 -23.63 -27.43 45.07
CA GLN A 156 -24.79 -27.80 44.26
C GLN A 156 -26.09 -27.24 44.85
N GLN A 157 -26.18 -27.17 46.18
CA GLN A 157 -27.30 -26.52 46.86
C GLN A 157 -27.31 -25.00 46.61
N GLN A 158 -26.14 -24.34 46.68
CA GLN A 158 -26.00 -22.93 46.32
C GLN A 158 -26.41 -22.66 44.86
N GLN A 159 -25.99 -23.51 43.91
CA GLN A 159 -26.37 -23.39 42.50
C GLN A 159 -27.88 -23.56 42.26
N ARG A 160 -28.55 -24.47 42.97
CA ARG A 160 -30.01 -24.66 42.87
C ARG A 160 -30.77 -23.45 43.40
N THR A 161 -30.34 -22.89 44.53
CA THR A 161 -30.97 -21.68 45.11
C THR A 161 -30.76 -20.45 44.23
N SER A 162 -29.58 -20.28 43.61
CA SER A 162 -29.35 -19.18 42.66
C SER A 162 -30.20 -19.33 41.40
N HIS A 163 -30.31 -20.54 40.84
CA HIS A 163 -31.12 -20.80 39.66
C HIS A 163 -32.62 -20.57 39.90
N SER A 164 -33.15 -21.05 41.02
CA SER A 164 -34.56 -20.82 41.40
C SER A 164 -34.87 -19.33 41.54
N ARG A 165 -33.97 -18.57 42.18
CA ARG A 165 -34.08 -17.11 42.30
C ARG A 165 -34.08 -16.43 40.93
N ASP A 166 -33.22 -16.85 40.01
CA ASP A 166 -33.20 -16.30 38.66
C ASP A 166 -34.51 -16.56 37.91
N VAL A 167 -35.08 -17.75 38.01
CA VAL A 167 -36.39 -18.04 37.39
C VAL A 167 -37.47 -17.11 37.96
N ARG A 168 -37.51 -16.90 39.28
CA ARG A 168 -38.50 -16.01 39.93
C ARG A 168 -38.36 -14.55 39.49
N LEU A 169 -37.13 -14.06 39.37
CA LEU A 169 -36.85 -12.70 38.90
C LEU A 169 -37.18 -12.52 37.40
N ASP A 170 -37.00 -13.55 36.59
CA ASP A 170 -37.42 -13.54 35.18
C ASP A 170 -38.94 -13.52 35.05
N LEU A 171 -39.65 -14.35 35.83
CA LEU A 171 -41.10 -14.34 35.87
C LEU A 171 -41.65 -12.98 36.34
N LEU A 172 -41.02 -12.35 37.34
CA LEU A 172 -41.36 -11.00 37.76
C LEU A 172 -41.18 -9.99 36.62
N ALA A 173 -40.04 -10.03 35.92
CA ALA A 173 -39.81 -9.14 34.78
C ALA A 173 -40.83 -9.38 33.66
N LEU A 174 -41.12 -10.63 33.30
CA LEU A 174 -42.13 -10.98 32.30
C LEU A 174 -43.53 -10.51 32.70
N ALA A 175 -43.91 -10.66 33.97
CA ALA A 175 -45.19 -10.19 34.50
C ALA A 175 -45.34 -8.66 34.47
N ILE A 176 -44.22 -7.91 34.52
CA ILE A 176 -44.22 -6.46 34.35
C ILE A 176 -44.36 -6.08 32.86
N ILE A 177 -43.69 -6.80 31.95
CA ILE A 177 -43.72 -6.53 30.50
C ILE A 177 -45.08 -6.86 29.90
N SER A 178 -45.62 -8.03 30.22
CA SER A 178 -46.86 -8.56 29.64
C SER A 178 -48.10 -7.81 30.13
N ASP A 179 -48.07 -7.25 31.33
CA ASP A 179 -49.16 -6.43 31.85
C ASP A 179 -49.18 -5.05 31.19
N LYS A 180 -50.21 -4.81 30.37
CA LYS A 180 -50.43 -3.56 29.65
C LYS A 180 -50.53 -2.32 30.57
N LYS A 181 -51.06 -2.44 31.78
CA LYS A 181 -51.21 -1.31 32.73
C LYS A 181 -49.85 -0.94 33.33
N ARG A 182 -49.04 -1.93 33.70
CA ARG A 182 -47.70 -1.72 34.26
C ARG A 182 -46.75 -1.17 33.20
N ARG A 183 -46.79 -1.72 31.99
CA ARG A 183 -46.03 -1.21 30.84
C ARG A 183 -46.36 0.25 30.51
N ARG A 184 -47.66 0.61 30.43
CA ARG A 184 -48.09 2.01 30.24
C ARG A 184 -47.64 2.93 31.37
N PHE A 185 -47.59 2.44 32.61
CA PHE A 185 -47.07 3.22 33.73
C PHE A 185 -45.58 3.54 33.56
N ILE A 186 -44.78 2.58 33.07
CA ILE A 186 -43.36 2.79 32.75
C ILE A 186 -43.21 3.80 31.59
N GLU A 187 -44.03 3.68 30.54
CA GLU A 187 -44.04 4.63 29.41
C GLU A 187 -44.40 6.06 29.86
N GLN A 188 -45.41 6.21 30.73
CA GLN A 188 -45.77 7.50 31.34
C GLN A 188 -44.68 8.03 32.25
N ALA A 189 -44.01 7.15 33.01
CA ALA A 189 -42.90 7.52 33.88
C ALA A 189 -41.69 8.06 33.09
N LEU A 190 -41.41 7.50 31.91
CA LEU A 190 -40.40 8.03 31.00
C LEU A 190 -40.79 9.41 30.44
N GLY A 191 -42.06 9.65 30.16
CA GLY A 191 -42.56 10.96 29.72
C GLY A 191 -42.69 12.02 30.82
N SER A 192 -42.41 11.68 32.08
CA SER A 192 -42.60 12.57 33.22
C SER A 192 -41.52 13.66 33.29
N SER A 193 -41.92 14.87 33.68
CA SER A 193 -41.00 15.98 33.98
C SER A 193 -40.30 15.84 35.35
N ALA A 194 -40.76 14.92 36.21
CA ALA A 194 -40.14 14.68 37.51
C ALA A 194 -38.76 14.05 37.32
N LYS A 195 -37.69 14.69 37.80
CA LYS A 195 -36.29 14.32 37.54
C LYS A 195 -35.95 12.83 37.77
N ASP A 196 -36.46 12.25 38.86
CA ASP A 196 -36.08 10.88 39.29
C ASP A 196 -36.93 9.79 38.63
N ARG A 197 -38.14 10.13 38.18
CA ARG A 197 -39.11 9.18 37.61
C ARG A 197 -38.66 8.53 36.29
N PRO A 198 -38.14 9.26 35.28
CA PRO A 198 -37.61 8.64 34.07
C PRO A 198 -36.31 7.89 34.34
N ALA A 199 -35.52 8.30 35.34
CA ALA A 199 -34.31 7.57 35.74
C ALA A 199 -34.66 6.21 36.37
N ALA A 200 -35.66 6.15 37.23
CA ALA A 200 -36.18 4.90 37.79
C ALA A 200 -36.73 3.97 36.71
N ALA A 201 -37.56 4.50 35.81
CA ALA A 201 -38.16 3.74 34.71
C ALA A 201 -37.08 3.19 33.75
N ALA A 202 -36.12 4.01 33.33
CA ALA A 202 -35.02 3.56 32.47
C ALA A 202 -34.10 2.57 33.19
N SER A 203 -33.86 2.74 34.48
CA SER A 203 -33.07 1.80 35.29
C SER A 203 -33.74 0.42 35.35
N LEU A 204 -35.07 0.38 35.49
CA LEU A 204 -35.87 -0.83 35.47
C LEU A 204 -35.81 -1.53 34.12
N LEU A 205 -36.02 -0.80 33.02
CA LEU A 205 -35.91 -1.35 31.65
C LEU A 205 -34.51 -1.91 31.37
N ALA A 206 -33.46 -1.21 31.79
CA ALA A 206 -32.09 -1.69 31.66
C ALA A 206 -31.83 -2.95 32.48
N ALA A 207 -32.42 -3.06 33.68
CA ALA A 207 -32.32 -4.26 34.50
C ALA A 207 -33.03 -5.45 33.83
N MET A 208 -34.23 -5.24 33.29
CA MET A 208 -35.00 -6.27 32.59
C MET A 208 -34.28 -6.76 31.32
N ALA A 209 -33.69 -5.84 30.54
CA ALA A 209 -32.90 -6.18 29.36
C ALA A 209 -31.61 -6.97 29.67
N ALA A 210 -31.11 -6.90 30.90
CA ALA A 210 -29.89 -7.59 31.35
C ALA A 210 -30.14 -8.98 31.94
N ARG A 211 -31.40 -9.45 32.01
CA ARG A 211 -31.81 -10.76 32.53
C ARG A 211 -31.54 -11.86 31.49
N THR A 212 -32.57 -12.62 31.10
CA THR A 212 -32.48 -13.68 30.09
C THR A 212 -32.92 -13.21 28.72
N GLY A 213 -32.50 -13.96 27.68
CA GLY A 213 -32.89 -13.69 26.29
C GLY A 213 -34.40 -13.63 26.10
N ALA A 214 -35.17 -14.47 26.81
CA ALA A 214 -36.63 -14.48 26.77
C ALA A 214 -37.24 -13.16 27.29
N VAL A 215 -36.77 -12.67 28.44
CA VAL A 215 -37.22 -11.39 29.02
C VAL A 215 -36.91 -10.23 28.07
N ALA A 216 -35.71 -10.20 27.51
CA ALA A 216 -35.31 -9.16 26.59
C ALA A 216 -36.06 -9.21 25.25
N HIS A 217 -36.30 -10.41 24.71
CA HIS A 217 -37.11 -10.61 23.51
C HIS A 217 -38.54 -10.10 23.72
N GLN A 218 -39.16 -10.48 24.84
CA GLN A 218 -40.49 -10.00 25.19
C GLN A 218 -40.51 -8.48 25.39
N LEU A 219 -39.47 -7.92 26.00
CA LEU A 219 -39.33 -6.48 26.18
C LEU A 219 -39.28 -5.75 24.84
N VAL A 220 -38.49 -6.24 23.89
CA VAL A 220 -38.34 -5.65 22.55
C VAL A 220 -39.66 -5.69 21.78
N LEU A 221 -40.42 -6.78 21.87
CA LEU A 221 -41.70 -6.93 21.17
C LEU A 221 -42.82 -6.09 21.78
N GLU A 222 -42.95 -6.05 23.11
CA GLU A 222 -44.12 -5.48 23.77
C GLU A 222 -43.99 -3.98 24.08
N PHE A 223 -42.77 -3.46 24.21
CA PHE A 223 -42.52 -2.08 24.62
C PHE A 223 -42.70 -1.08 23.47
N ASN A 224 -43.34 0.06 23.75
CA ASN A 224 -43.54 1.12 22.75
C ASN A 224 -42.26 1.96 22.53
N TRP A 225 -41.44 1.53 21.56
CA TRP A 225 -40.25 2.27 21.14
C TRP A 225 -40.53 3.59 20.39
N GLY A 226 -41.79 3.83 20.00
CA GLY A 226 -42.25 5.06 19.35
C GLY A 226 -42.52 6.24 20.31
N LEU A 227 -42.24 6.08 21.60
CA LEU A 227 -42.50 7.10 22.60
C LEU A 227 -41.69 8.39 22.32
N LYS A 228 -42.37 9.52 22.12
CA LYS A 228 -41.77 10.83 21.78
C LYS A 228 -40.71 11.32 22.78
N ALA A 229 -40.78 10.89 24.04
CA ALA A 229 -39.82 11.24 25.08
C ALA A 229 -38.45 10.53 24.92
N LEU A 230 -38.41 9.32 24.36
CA LEU A 230 -37.18 8.50 24.31
C LEU A 230 -36.02 9.20 23.56
N PRO A 231 -36.21 9.82 22.39
CA PRO A 231 -35.11 10.53 21.71
C PRO A 231 -34.55 11.70 22.53
N ALA A 232 -35.37 12.36 23.35
CA ALA A 232 -34.93 13.44 24.22
C ALA A 232 -34.13 12.91 25.43
N LEU A 233 -34.59 11.81 26.03
CA LEU A 233 -33.92 11.15 27.16
C LEU A 233 -32.61 10.46 26.77
N ALA A 234 -32.50 9.99 25.53
CA ALA A 234 -31.30 9.41 24.96
C ALA A 234 -30.14 10.42 24.81
N ARG A 235 -30.47 11.73 24.73
CA ARG A 235 -29.45 12.77 24.56
C ARG A 235 -28.73 13.01 25.89
N PRO A 236 -27.39 13.09 25.88
CA PRO A 236 -26.65 13.51 27.05
C PRO A 236 -26.99 14.97 27.39
N PRO A 237 -26.80 15.37 28.67
CA PRO A 237 -27.02 16.75 29.11
C PRO A 237 -26.34 17.75 28.18
N ARG A 238 -27.01 18.89 27.95
CA ARG A 238 -26.42 20.00 27.19
C ARG A 238 -25.21 20.53 27.95
N LEU A 239 -24.18 20.88 27.20
CA LEU A 239 -23.03 21.55 27.78
C LEU A 239 -23.46 22.97 28.19
N LEU A 240 -23.08 23.38 29.39
CA LEU A 240 -23.27 24.74 29.88
C LEU A 240 -22.33 25.68 29.13
N GLU A 241 -22.83 26.82 28.67
CA GLU A 241 -21.97 27.84 28.08
C GLU A 241 -21.05 28.43 29.17
N GLY A 242 -19.80 28.75 28.80
CA GLY A 242 -18.80 29.34 29.70
C GLY A 242 -17.97 28.37 30.54
N VAL A 243 -18.35 27.10 30.69
CA VAL A 243 -17.53 26.11 31.43
C VAL A 243 -16.66 25.30 30.44
N PRO A 244 -15.35 25.08 30.71
CA PRO A 244 -14.51 24.27 29.83
C PRO A 244 -15.11 22.88 29.58
N ARG A 245 -15.16 22.46 28.30
CA ARG A 245 -15.78 21.18 27.88
C ARG A 245 -15.26 19.98 28.66
N GLN A 246 -13.96 19.96 28.97
CA GLN A 246 -13.31 18.87 29.69
C GLN A 246 -13.79 18.77 31.15
N GLU A 247 -13.96 19.90 31.84
CA GLU A 247 -14.46 19.96 33.21
C GLU A 247 -15.92 19.48 33.28
N GLN A 248 -16.75 19.92 32.34
CA GLN A 248 -18.14 19.46 32.24
C GLN A 248 -18.22 17.96 31.98
N GLN A 249 -17.36 17.43 31.11
CA GLN A 249 -17.28 15.99 30.85
C GLN A 249 -16.87 15.22 32.11
N THR A 250 -15.92 15.73 32.90
CA THR A 250 -15.49 15.05 34.13
C THR A 250 -16.62 15.04 35.17
N ARG A 251 -17.30 16.17 35.37
CA ARG A 251 -18.48 16.24 36.25
C ARG A 251 -19.59 15.30 35.79
N PHE A 252 -19.86 15.27 34.48
CA PHE A 252 -20.86 14.39 33.89
C PHE A 252 -20.51 12.92 34.08
N TRP A 253 -19.26 12.52 33.86
CA TRP A 253 -18.80 11.15 34.10
C TRP A 253 -18.84 10.76 35.57
N GLY A 254 -18.55 11.70 36.48
CA GLY A 254 -18.76 11.52 37.91
C GLY A 254 -20.22 11.15 38.22
N ASN A 255 -21.19 11.88 37.64
CA ASN A 255 -22.61 11.58 37.77
C ASN A 255 -23.01 10.24 37.12
N TRP A 256 -22.37 9.88 36.00
CA TRP A 256 -22.60 8.61 35.32
C TRP A 256 -22.18 7.39 36.15
N ARG A 257 -21.07 7.53 36.89
CA ARG A 257 -20.45 6.49 37.74
C ARG A 257 -21.11 6.34 39.11
N GLN A 258 -22.10 7.16 39.45
CA GLN A 258 -22.78 7.05 40.74
C GLN A 258 -23.46 5.68 40.89
N THR A 259 -23.35 5.09 42.08
CA THR A 259 -23.94 3.79 42.40
C THR A 259 -25.46 3.87 42.56
N ALA A 260 -25.98 5.01 43.03
CA ALA A 260 -27.41 5.23 43.21
C ALA A 260 -28.10 5.38 41.84
N PRO A 261 -29.05 4.48 41.48
CA PRO A 261 -29.64 4.45 40.14
C PRO A 261 -30.40 5.75 39.80
N LEU A 262 -31.02 6.40 40.78
CA LEU A 262 -31.77 7.64 40.58
C LEU A 262 -30.89 8.86 40.32
N LYS A 263 -29.62 8.84 40.75
CA LYS A 263 -28.70 9.96 40.55
C LYS A 263 -27.94 9.88 39.22
N ARG A 264 -27.95 8.70 38.58
CA ARG A 264 -27.38 8.52 37.24
C ARG A 264 -28.27 9.20 36.19
N PRO A 265 -27.68 9.80 35.14
CA PRO A 265 -28.46 10.39 34.06
C PRO A 265 -29.25 9.30 33.32
N VAL A 266 -30.46 9.63 32.85
CA VAL A 266 -31.35 8.69 32.15
C VAL A 266 -30.67 8.02 30.95
N CYS A 267 -29.87 8.79 30.19
CA CYS A 267 -29.11 8.27 29.06
C CYS A 267 -28.12 7.16 29.45
N ALA A 268 -27.59 7.15 30.68
CA ALA A 268 -26.72 6.08 31.15
C ALA A 268 -27.45 4.74 31.28
N HIS A 269 -28.68 4.77 31.78
CA HIS A 269 -29.50 3.57 31.85
C HIS A 269 -29.93 3.08 30.46
N LEU A 270 -30.21 4.00 29.53
CA LEU A 270 -30.51 3.62 28.14
C LEU A 270 -29.29 2.99 27.43
N VAL A 271 -28.07 3.47 27.72
CA VAL A 271 -26.83 2.84 27.23
C VAL A 271 -26.64 1.46 27.87
N ASP A 272 -26.83 1.32 29.18
CA ASP A 272 -26.76 0.03 29.87
C ASP A 272 -27.78 -0.97 29.30
N MET A 273 -29.00 -0.50 29.00
CA MET A 273 -30.05 -1.27 28.35
C MET A 273 -29.62 -1.73 26.95
N GLY A 274 -29.16 -0.80 26.10
CA GLY A 274 -28.69 -1.12 24.75
C GLY A 274 -27.51 -2.11 24.74
N GLN A 275 -26.54 -1.92 25.63
CA GLN A 275 -25.43 -2.87 25.78
C GLN A 275 -25.91 -4.24 26.24
N SER A 276 -26.94 -4.31 27.09
CA SER A 276 -27.50 -5.57 27.57
C SER A 276 -28.25 -6.32 26.47
N LEU A 277 -29.05 -5.60 25.67
CA LEU A 277 -29.70 -6.16 24.49
C LEU A 277 -28.67 -6.68 23.46
N LEU A 278 -27.58 -5.95 23.21
CA LEU A 278 -26.52 -6.40 22.30
C LEU A 278 -25.71 -7.58 22.84
N ARG A 279 -25.66 -7.81 24.15
CA ARG A 279 -24.95 -8.96 24.74
C ARG A 279 -25.66 -10.29 24.51
N LEU A 280 -26.94 -10.28 24.17
CA LEU A 280 -27.69 -11.49 23.89
C LEU A 280 -27.11 -12.21 22.67
N ARG A 281 -27.17 -13.55 22.68
CA ARG A 281 -26.68 -14.41 21.58
C ARG A 281 -27.78 -14.76 20.57
N ASP A 282 -28.89 -14.03 20.60
CA ASP A 282 -30.01 -14.24 19.70
C ASP A 282 -29.87 -13.33 18.48
N GLU A 283 -29.48 -13.93 17.36
CA GLU A 283 -29.27 -13.25 16.09
C GLU A 283 -30.57 -12.70 15.49
N GLY A 284 -31.70 -13.36 15.71
CA GLY A 284 -33.01 -12.89 15.24
C GLY A 284 -33.42 -11.62 15.96
N LEU A 285 -33.22 -11.59 17.27
CA LEU A 285 -33.46 -10.41 18.10
C LEU A 285 -32.50 -9.26 17.78
N LEU A 286 -31.24 -9.56 17.43
CA LEU A 286 -30.23 -8.55 17.13
C LEU A 286 -30.70 -7.62 16.00
N ALA A 287 -31.29 -8.15 14.92
CA ALA A 287 -31.81 -7.34 13.83
C ALA A 287 -32.91 -6.37 14.30
N THR A 288 -33.83 -6.83 15.15
CA THR A 288 -34.91 -6.01 15.71
C THR A 288 -34.36 -4.93 16.65
N VAL A 289 -33.38 -5.28 17.50
CA VAL A 289 -32.74 -4.36 18.44
C VAL A 289 -32.06 -3.21 17.71
N LEU A 290 -31.38 -3.47 16.60
CA LEU A 290 -30.73 -2.44 15.79
C LEU A 290 -31.72 -1.44 15.16
N GLN A 291 -32.98 -1.84 14.96
CA GLN A 291 -34.04 -0.96 14.44
C GLN A 291 -34.63 -0.04 15.53
N ILE A 292 -34.34 -0.29 16.81
CA ILE A 292 -34.80 0.55 17.93
C ILE A 292 -34.00 1.85 17.99
N ARG A 293 -34.37 2.80 17.11
CA ARG A 293 -33.63 4.06 16.92
C ARG A 293 -33.33 4.82 18.21
N PRO A 294 -34.24 5.00 19.19
CA PRO A 294 -33.90 5.77 20.39
C PRO A 294 -32.79 5.15 21.24
N VAL A 295 -32.77 3.81 21.32
CA VAL A 295 -31.76 3.06 22.08
C VAL A 295 -30.42 3.08 21.34
N MET A 296 -30.45 2.78 20.04
CA MET A 296 -29.25 2.84 19.21
C MET A 296 -28.69 4.26 19.12
N ASN A 297 -29.54 5.29 19.11
CA ASN A 297 -29.09 6.68 19.14
C ASN A 297 -28.43 7.03 20.49
N ALA A 298 -28.99 6.60 21.62
CA ALA A 298 -28.37 6.78 22.93
C ALA A 298 -26.97 6.11 22.98
N LEU A 299 -26.88 4.90 22.42
CA LEU A 299 -25.68 4.07 22.43
C LEU A 299 -24.60 4.58 21.48
N LEU A 300 -24.96 4.94 20.24
CA LEU A 300 -24.04 5.26 19.15
C LEU A 300 -23.81 6.77 18.94
N HIS A 301 -24.85 7.61 19.06
CA HIS A 301 -24.75 9.04 18.69
C HIS A 301 -24.23 9.90 19.85
N SER A 302 -23.70 9.33 20.93
CA SER A 302 -23.14 10.12 22.03
C SER A 302 -21.93 9.46 22.67
N MET A 303 -21.24 8.57 21.96
CA MET A 303 -20.07 7.84 22.47
C MET A 303 -18.94 8.76 22.94
N THR A 304 -18.65 9.83 22.19
CA THR A 304 -17.62 10.82 22.58
C THR A 304 -17.94 11.56 23.88
N ARG A 305 -19.19 11.49 24.35
CA ARG A 305 -19.64 12.08 25.62
C ARG A 305 -19.77 11.02 26.73
N GLN A 306 -19.76 9.73 26.41
CA GLN A 306 -19.80 8.65 27.38
C GLN A 306 -18.46 8.55 28.14
N PRO A 307 -18.45 7.99 29.35
CA PRO A 307 -17.20 7.62 30.01
C PRO A 307 -16.40 6.64 29.15
N PRO A 308 -15.06 6.74 29.11
CA PRO A 308 -14.23 5.96 28.19
C PRO A 308 -14.39 4.44 28.40
N GLU A 309 -14.55 3.97 29.63
CA GLU A 309 -14.82 2.56 29.93
C GLU A 309 -16.15 2.04 29.35
N VAL A 310 -17.16 2.90 29.27
CA VAL A 310 -18.48 2.57 28.71
C VAL A 310 -18.40 2.58 27.19
N ALA A 311 -17.77 3.60 26.59
CA ALA A 311 -17.54 3.70 25.16
C ALA A 311 -16.73 2.49 24.65
N LEU A 312 -15.63 2.14 25.33
CA LEU A 312 -14.81 0.97 24.98
C LEU A 312 -15.61 -0.32 25.01
N ARG A 313 -16.46 -0.50 26.03
CA ARG A 313 -17.34 -1.67 26.13
C ARG A 313 -18.34 -1.72 24.99
N THR A 314 -18.93 -0.57 24.63
CA THR A 314 -19.83 -0.45 23.48
C THR A 314 -19.11 -0.84 22.19
N LEU A 315 -17.93 -0.27 21.92
CA LEU A 315 -17.13 -0.58 20.73
C LEU A 315 -16.78 -2.07 20.62
N ARG A 316 -16.33 -2.69 21.72
CA ARG A 316 -16.03 -4.13 21.75
C ARG A 316 -17.27 -5.00 21.52
N LEU A 317 -18.44 -4.57 22.01
CA LEU A 317 -19.70 -5.27 21.73
C LEU A 317 -20.07 -5.16 20.25
N LEU A 318 -19.95 -3.98 19.64
CA LEU A 318 -20.20 -3.82 18.20
C LEU A 318 -19.23 -4.68 17.37
N GLN A 319 -17.95 -4.71 17.74
CA GLN A 319 -16.94 -5.52 17.06
C GLN A 319 -17.25 -7.03 17.17
N SER A 320 -17.58 -7.51 18.37
CA SER A 320 -17.84 -8.95 18.61
C SER A 320 -19.20 -9.43 18.15
N ARG A 321 -20.19 -8.54 18.00
CA ARG A 321 -21.57 -8.92 17.64
C ARG A 321 -21.94 -8.56 16.22
N ILE A 322 -21.58 -7.36 15.76
CA ILE A 322 -22.05 -6.84 14.48
C ILE A 322 -20.98 -7.05 13.40
N MET A 323 -19.70 -6.86 13.75
CA MET A 323 -18.58 -7.00 12.83
C MET A 323 -17.95 -8.40 12.83
N ALA A 324 -18.47 -9.32 13.64
CA ALA A 324 -17.98 -10.69 13.63
C ALA A 324 -18.23 -11.33 12.26
N PRO A 325 -17.29 -12.16 11.75
CA PRO A 325 -17.48 -12.84 10.48
C PRO A 325 -18.71 -13.76 10.49
N ALA A 326 -19.04 -14.34 11.66
CA ALA A 326 -20.18 -15.23 11.87
C ALA A 326 -21.51 -14.52 12.19
N CYS A 327 -21.56 -13.17 12.17
CA CYS A 327 -22.78 -12.43 12.45
C CYS A 327 -23.88 -12.74 11.42
N ALA A 328 -25.10 -13.05 11.85
CA ALA A 328 -26.17 -13.44 10.93
C ALA A 328 -26.80 -12.24 10.19
N LEU A 329 -26.49 -11.02 10.60
CA LEU A 329 -27.01 -9.80 9.96
C LEU A 329 -26.50 -9.68 8.53
N SER A 330 -27.39 -9.32 7.62
CA SER A 330 -27.02 -9.02 6.24
C SER A 330 -26.12 -7.77 6.18
N PRO A 331 -25.27 -7.62 5.14
CA PRO A 331 -24.44 -6.43 4.97
C PRO A 331 -25.26 -5.13 5.01
N LEU A 332 -26.47 -5.15 4.44
CA LEU A 332 -27.39 -4.01 4.48
C LEU A 332 -27.84 -3.67 5.91
N GLN A 333 -28.14 -4.67 6.74
CA GLN A 333 -28.51 -4.43 8.15
C GLN A 333 -27.32 -3.92 8.96
N ARG A 334 -26.11 -4.45 8.72
CA ARG A 334 -24.88 -3.96 9.37
C ARG A 334 -24.60 -2.51 9.00
N SER A 335 -24.77 -2.12 7.73
CA SER A 335 -24.52 -0.76 7.25
C SER A 335 -25.47 0.29 7.81
N GLN A 336 -26.67 -0.10 8.28
CA GLN A 336 -27.61 0.79 8.96
C GLN A 336 -27.14 1.23 10.35
N VAL A 337 -26.30 0.43 11.00
CA VAL A 337 -25.70 0.75 12.31
C VAL A 337 -24.67 1.86 12.16
N PHE A 338 -23.95 1.87 11.04
CA PHE A 338 -22.89 2.83 10.73
C PHE A 338 -23.48 4.12 10.12
N THR A 339 -24.27 4.83 10.92
CA THR A 339 -24.82 6.13 10.53
C THR A 339 -23.71 7.18 10.39
N GLU A 340 -23.96 8.23 9.62
CA GLU A 340 -23.01 9.34 9.44
C GLU A 340 -22.58 9.97 10.77
N ALA A 341 -23.52 10.13 11.70
CA ALA A 341 -23.23 10.66 13.04
C ALA A 341 -22.37 9.71 13.88
N PHE A 342 -22.54 8.39 13.73
CA PHE A 342 -21.71 7.41 14.41
C PHE A 342 -20.29 7.37 13.83
N LEU A 343 -20.16 7.38 12.50
CA LEU A 343 -18.86 7.45 11.81
C LEU A 343 -18.10 8.73 12.18
N ALA A 344 -18.78 9.87 12.24
CA ALA A 344 -18.19 11.13 12.71
C ALA A 344 -17.71 11.07 14.18
N GLN A 345 -18.34 10.24 15.01
CA GLN A 345 -17.90 10.03 16.38
C GLN A 345 -16.72 9.10 16.47
N LEU A 346 -16.70 8.01 15.69
CA LEU A 346 -15.54 7.13 15.59
C LEU A 346 -14.32 7.91 15.11
N SER A 347 -14.45 8.74 14.07
CA SER A 347 -13.34 9.58 13.61
C SER A 347 -12.92 10.59 14.68
N SER A 348 -13.88 11.26 15.32
CA SER A 348 -13.58 12.17 16.44
C SER A 348 -12.90 11.48 17.63
N MET A 349 -13.14 10.19 17.88
CA MET A 349 -12.43 9.42 18.92
C MET A 349 -11.05 9.00 18.46
N ALA A 350 -10.92 8.49 17.24
CA ALA A 350 -9.62 8.15 16.63
C ALA A 350 -8.68 9.36 16.54
N ALA A 351 -9.23 10.58 16.46
CA ALA A 351 -8.46 11.83 16.44
C ALA A 351 -7.92 12.30 17.78
N GLN A 352 -8.32 11.69 18.90
CA GLN A 352 -7.93 12.19 20.21
C GLN A 352 -6.45 11.90 20.45
N LEU A 353 -5.66 12.97 20.55
CA LEU A 353 -4.26 12.88 20.97
C LEU A 353 -4.23 12.45 22.43
N VAL A 354 -3.76 11.23 22.69
CA VAL A 354 -3.40 10.84 24.05
C VAL A 354 -1.93 11.16 24.24
N PRO A 355 -1.54 12.03 25.19
CA PRO A 355 -0.14 12.34 25.46
C PRO A 355 0.66 11.05 25.64
N GLN A 356 1.63 10.85 24.76
CA GLN A 356 2.64 9.80 24.87
C GLN A 356 3.35 10.00 26.22
N GLY A 357 3.46 8.95 27.05
CA GLY A 357 4.17 9.02 28.34
C GLY A 357 3.34 9.44 29.57
N SER A 358 2.10 9.90 29.44
CA SER A 358 1.22 10.03 30.61
C SER A 358 0.78 8.63 31.08
N ASN A 359 1.45 8.09 32.09
CA ASN A 359 1.03 6.86 32.80
C ASN A 359 0.03 7.17 33.92
N ARG A 360 -0.66 8.30 33.86
CA ARG A 360 -1.75 8.58 34.81
C ARG A 360 -2.79 7.47 34.63
N TRP A 361 -3.13 6.79 35.73
CA TRP A 361 -4.06 5.66 35.77
C TRP A 361 -5.43 5.93 35.08
N GLY A 362 -5.80 7.19 34.86
CA GLY A 362 -7.02 7.59 34.14
C GLY A 362 -6.92 7.63 32.60
N ASP A 363 -5.73 7.55 32.01
CA ASP A 363 -5.52 7.72 30.56
C ASP A 363 -5.57 6.40 29.78
N ALA A 364 -5.32 5.26 30.44
CA ALA A 364 -5.34 3.94 29.79
C ALA A 364 -6.70 3.61 29.11
N PRO A 365 -7.88 3.86 29.73
CA PRO A 365 -9.16 3.63 29.07
C PRO A 365 -9.34 4.49 27.82
N ARG A 366 -8.78 5.71 27.80
CA ARG A 366 -8.88 6.61 26.64
C ARG A 366 -8.05 6.10 25.47
N ARG A 367 -6.82 5.64 25.71
CA ARG A 367 -5.98 5.00 24.67
C ARG A 367 -6.69 3.83 24.01
N HIS A 368 -7.23 2.91 24.81
CA HIS A 368 -7.99 1.77 24.28
C HIS A 368 -9.24 2.17 23.49
N VAL A 369 -9.90 3.29 23.82
CA VAL A 369 -11.03 3.81 23.02
C VAL A 369 -10.57 4.34 21.67
N VAL A 370 -9.43 5.06 21.64
CA VAL A 370 -8.83 5.56 20.39
C VAL A 370 -8.45 4.39 19.48
N GLU A 371 -7.74 3.40 20.03
CA GLU A 371 -7.36 2.17 19.33
C GLU A 371 -8.60 1.41 18.83
N ALA A 372 -9.58 1.15 19.71
CA ALA A 372 -10.81 0.46 19.31
C ALA A 372 -11.60 1.21 18.23
N ALA A 373 -11.62 2.55 18.25
CA ALA A 373 -12.29 3.34 17.22
C ALA A 373 -11.57 3.24 15.86
N HIS A 374 -10.24 3.28 15.89
CA HIS A 374 -9.38 3.07 14.73
C HIS A 374 -9.57 1.65 14.14
N ASP A 375 -9.51 0.63 14.99
CA ASP A 375 -9.65 -0.80 14.64
C ASP A 375 -11.06 -1.17 14.15
N ILE A 376 -12.05 -0.33 14.42
CA ILE A 376 -13.40 -0.49 13.89
C ILE A 376 -13.55 0.22 12.55
N LEU A 377 -13.02 1.44 12.39
CA LEU A 377 -13.16 2.21 11.15
C LEU A 377 -12.52 1.52 9.94
N ILE A 378 -11.31 0.96 10.11
CA ILE A 378 -10.61 0.31 8.99
C ILE A 378 -11.42 -0.88 8.46
N PRO A 379 -11.79 -1.92 9.25
CA PRO A 379 -12.54 -3.06 8.71
C PRO A 379 -13.92 -2.71 8.15
N ILE A 380 -14.60 -1.68 8.68
CA ILE A 380 -15.88 -1.22 8.12
C ILE A 380 -15.69 -0.68 6.70
N GLY A 381 -14.63 0.11 6.47
CA GLY A 381 -14.32 0.68 5.15
C GLY A 381 -13.53 -0.26 4.22
N SER A 382 -12.94 -1.31 4.75
CA SER A 382 -12.11 -2.27 4.00
C SER A 382 -12.83 -3.56 3.63
N SER A 383 -13.82 -4.00 4.41
CA SER A 383 -14.51 -5.28 4.19
C SER A 383 -15.92 -5.08 3.63
N PRO A 384 -16.25 -5.73 2.51
CA PRO A 384 -17.60 -5.66 1.92
C PRO A 384 -18.67 -6.32 2.80
N THR A 385 -18.27 -7.17 3.75
CA THR A 385 -19.19 -7.85 4.68
C THR A 385 -20.01 -6.90 5.55
N HIS A 386 -19.54 -5.66 5.75
CA HIS A 386 -20.23 -4.64 6.54
C HIS A 386 -21.24 -3.82 5.72
N GLY A 387 -21.33 -4.05 4.40
CA GLY A 387 -22.26 -3.35 3.50
C GLY A 387 -21.97 -1.86 3.30
N MET A 388 -20.80 -1.39 3.74
CA MET A 388 -20.30 -0.03 3.47
C MET A 388 -19.42 0.02 2.21
N CYS A 389 -18.89 -1.13 1.79
CA CYS A 389 -18.15 -1.31 0.54
C CYS A 389 -19.00 -2.19 -0.38
N THR A 390 -19.22 -1.74 -1.60
CA THR A 390 -19.93 -2.54 -2.60
C THR A 390 -18.90 -3.31 -3.43
N ILE A 391 -18.94 -4.64 -3.40
CA ILE A 391 -18.46 -5.42 -4.54
C ILE A 391 -19.55 -5.26 -5.58
N GLU A 392 -19.31 -4.57 -6.70
CA GLU A 392 -20.30 -4.53 -7.77
C GLU A 392 -20.46 -5.94 -8.35
N PRO A 393 -21.58 -6.66 -8.14
CA PRO A 393 -21.66 -8.09 -8.42
C PRO A 393 -21.73 -8.45 -9.91
N GLY A 394 -21.55 -7.49 -10.82
CA GLY A 394 -21.88 -7.67 -12.24
C GLY A 394 -20.91 -7.04 -13.24
N ARG A 395 -19.79 -6.45 -12.81
CA ARG A 395 -18.76 -5.92 -13.72
C ARG A 395 -17.45 -6.71 -13.61
N GLY A 396 -17.42 -7.85 -14.29
CA GLY A 396 -16.20 -8.25 -15.01
C GLY A 396 -15.07 -8.96 -14.26
N SER A 397 -15.28 -9.56 -13.09
CA SER A 397 -14.32 -10.57 -12.61
C SER A 397 -14.74 -11.95 -13.10
N GLY A 398 -14.33 -12.32 -14.32
CA GLY A 398 -14.33 -13.72 -14.78
C GLY A 398 -13.38 -14.63 -13.99
N ILE A 399 -12.73 -14.11 -12.95
CA ILE A 399 -12.02 -14.90 -11.96
C ILE A 399 -13.06 -15.45 -11.00
N HIS A 400 -13.43 -16.72 -11.22
CA HIS A 400 -14.15 -17.57 -10.28
C HIS A 400 -13.42 -17.54 -8.93
N VAL A 401 -13.84 -16.67 -8.01
CA VAL A 401 -13.52 -16.85 -6.59
C VAL A 401 -14.51 -17.88 -6.08
N GLU A 402 -14.10 -19.14 -6.22
CA GLU A 402 -14.81 -20.33 -5.74
C GLU A 402 -14.83 -20.28 -4.20
N GLY A 403 -15.85 -19.62 -3.63
CA GLY A 403 -15.93 -19.41 -2.19
C GLY A 403 -17.12 -18.60 -1.71
N SER A 404 -18.25 -19.29 -1.49
CA SER A 404 -19.24 -19.01 -0.43
C SER A 404 -20.19 -17.80 -0.52
N TRP A 405 -20.07 -16.84 -1.45
CA TRP A 405 -21.04 -15.71 -1.52
C TRP A 405 -22.14 -15.88 -2.57
N ALA A 406 -21.94 -16.74 -3.57
CA ALA A 406 -22.93 -16.97 -4.63
C ALA A 406 -24.25 -17.60 -4.12
N GLY A 407 -24.22 -18.32 -2.99
CA GLY A 407 -25.41 -18.95 -2.42
C GLY A 407 -26.40 -18.00 -1.75
N PHE A 408 -26.01 -16.76 -1.42
CA PHE A 408 -26.89 -15.80 -0.74
C PHE A 408 -27.62 -14.84 -1.70
N MET A 409 -27.20 -14.79 -2.97
CA MET A 409 -27.84 -14.01 -4.03
C MET A 409 -28.13 -14.88 -5.26
N ALA A 410 -28.56 -16.13 -5.05
CA ALA A 410 -29.20 -16.89 -6.13
C ALA A 410 -30.61 -16.33 -6.35
N PRO A 411 -30.94 -15.77 -7.53
CA PRO A 411 -32.33 -15.55 -7.88
C PRO A 411 -32.98 -16.91 -8.08
N LEU A 412 -34.21 -17.07 -7.61
CA LEU A 412 -35.15 -18.04 -8.18
C LEU A 412 -35.32 -17.68 -9.67
N GLN A 413 -34.45 -18.20 -10.53
CA GLN A 413 -34.67 -18.24 -11.97
C GLN A 413 -35.77 -19.28 -12.20
N SER A 414 -37.01 -18.86 -12.03
CA SER A 414 -38.09 -19.42 -12.83
C SER A 414 -37.98 -18.79 -14.21
N ASP A 415 -37.68 -19.62 -15.21
CA ASP A 415 -37.84 -19.30 -16.63
C ASP A 415 -39.31 -18.96 -16.90
N GLU A 416 -39.69 -17.70 -16.72
CA GLU A 416 -40.91 -17.15 -17.33
C GLU A 416 -40.54 -15.93 -18.18
N PRO A 417 -40.92 -15.91 -19.47
CA PRO A 417 -40.64 -14.80 -20.36
C PRO A 417 -41.41 -13.55 -19.93
N ALA A 418 -40.67 -12.44 -19.93
CA ALA A 418 -41.05 -11.13 -19.40
C ALA A 418 -42.41 -10.63 -19.89
N SER A 419 -43.31 -10.35 -18.94
CA SER A 419 -44.42 -9.43 -19.11
C SER A 419 -43.93 -7.98 -18.95
N PRO A 420 -44.21 -7.06 -19.90
CA PRO A 420 -43.60 -5.73 -19.96
C PRO A 420 -44.09 -4.70 -18.91
N ASP A 421 -45.00 -5.05 -18.00
CA ASP A 421 -45.61 -4.09 -17.04
C ASP A 421 -45.22 -4.30 -15.56
N GLY A 422 -44.17 -5.08 -15.27
CA GLY A 422 -43.70 -5.31 -13.90
C GLY A 422 -42.84 -4.18 -13.34
N GLN A 423 -43.38 -3.32 -12.47
CA GLN A 423 -42.61 -2.44 -11.60
C GLN A 423 -41.62 -3.27 -10.75
N SER A 424 -40.36 -3.29 -11.17
CA SER A 424 -39.29 -4.05 -10.50
C SER A 424 -39.01 -3.52 -9.09
N VAL A 425 -39.37 -4.32 -8.08
CA VAL A 425 -39.14 -4.07 -6.64
C VAL A 425 -37.65 -4.26 -6.25
N GLU A 426 -36.80 -4.76 -7.15
CA GLU A 426 -35.38 -5.03 -6.87
C GLU A 426 -34.49 -3.77 -6.76
N GLY A 427 -35.00 -2.58 -7.11
CA GLY A 427 -34.23 -1.33 -7.04
C GLY A 427 -33.92 -0.79 -5.63
N GLY A 428 -34.61 -1.28 -4.58
CA GLY A 428 -34.51 -0.71 -3.23
C GLY A 428 -33.19 -0.97 -2.50
N SER A 429 -32.71 -2.21 -2.55
CA SER A 429 -31.53 -2.65 -1.77
C SER A 429 -30.23 -2.03 -2.28
N THR A 430 -30.06 -1.97 -3.61
CA THR A 430 -28.88 -1.38 -4.25
C THR A 430 -28.76 0.12 -3.97
N LYS A 431 -29.89 0.83 -3.92
CA LYS A 431 -29.92 2.25 -3.53
C LYS A 431 -29.40 2.45 -2.10
N MET A 432 -29.86 1.63 -1.15
CA MET A 432 -29.42 1.76 0.24
C MET A 432 -27.94 1.44 0.45
N LEU A 433 -27.38 0.47 -0.29
CA LEU A 433 -25.95 0.17 -0.27
C LEU A 433 -25.12 1.31 -0.90
N LYS A 434 -25.62 1.93 -1.98
CA LYS A 434 -25.00 3.15 -2.54
C LYS A 434 -25.00 4.31 -1.55
N GLU A 435 -26.11 4.52 -0.82
CA GLU A 435 -26.18 5.51 0.25
C GLU A 435 -25.23 5.18 1.41
N ALA A 436 -25.05 3.91 1.75
CA ALA A 436 -24.10 3.48 2.77
C ALA A 436 -22.64 3.77 2.34
N ARG A 437 -22.27 3.40 1.11
CA ARG A 437 -20.97 3.77 0.53
C ARG A 437 -20.76 5.28 0.52
N GLN A 438 -21.79 6.05 0.13
CA GLN A 438 -21.72 7.51 0.16
C GLN A 438 -21.47 8.04 1.57
N ARG A 439 -22.14 7.51 2.61
CA ARG A 439 -21.90 7.90 4.00
C ARG A 439 -20.45 7.61 4.44
N MET A 440 -19.88 6.48 4.02
CA MET A 440 -18.47 6.20 4.26
C MET A 440 -17.57 7.23 3.56
N LEU A 441 -17.83 7.51 2.29
CA LEU A 441 -17.07 8.51 1.53
C LEU A 441 -17.14 9.91 2.18
N GLU A 442 -18.32 10.36 2.61
CA GLU A 442 -18.47 11.62 3.35
C GLU A 442 -17.69 11.61 4.68
N CYS A 443 -17.62 10.45 5.36
CA CYS A 443 -16.79 10.31 6.55
C CYS A 443 -15.30 10.48 6.21
N LEU A 444 -14.82 9.80 5.17
CA LEU A 444 -13.43 9.90 4.69
C LEU A 444 -13.06 11.34 4.29
N LEU A 445 -13.95 12.05 3.60
CA LEU A 445 -13.74 13.45 3.18
C LEU A 445 -13.68 14.43 4.36
N ARG A 446 -14.27 14.08 5.52
CA ARG A 446 -14.22 14.90 6.75
C ARG A 446 -13.03 14.58 7.64
N LEU A 447 -12.23 13.58 7.30
CA LEU A 447 -11.04 13.23 8.06
C LEU A 447 -9.99 14.34 7.94
N ARG A 448 -9.42 14.74 9.08
CA ARG A 448 -8.30 15.70 9.16
C ARG A 448 -6.97 15.01 8.89
N VAL A 449 -6.81 14.48 7.68
CA VAL A 449 -5.70 13.58 7.33
C VAL A 449 -4.33 14.23 7.35
N THR A 450 -4.24 15.55 7.20
CA THR A 450 -2.98 16.30 7.27
C THR A 450 -2.57 16.70 8.69
N GLU A 451 -3.49 16.64 9.65
CA GLU A 451 -3.28 17.08 11.04
C GLU A 451 -3.21 15.90 12.02
N VAL A 452 -3.97 14.84 11.75
CA VAL A 452 -4.12 13.68 12.64
C VAL A 452 -3.61 12.43 11.93
N ARG A 453 -2.53 11.86 12.45
CA ARG A 453 -1.91 10.66 11.90
C ARG A 453 -2.85 9.45 11.79
N ALA A 454 -3.65 9.18 12.83
CA ALA A 454 -4.61 8.09 12.82
C ALA A 454 -5.64 8.23 11.67
N HIS A 455 -6.05 9.46 11.35
CA HIS A 455 -6.93 9.72 10.21
C HIS A 455 -6.26 9.44 8.87
N ALA A 456 -4.99 9.82 8.72
CA ALA A 456 -4.23 9.49 7.51
C ALA A 456 -4.17 7.97 7.32
N GLN A 457 -3.83 7.22 8.37
CA GLN A 457 -3.76 5.76 8.36
C GLN A 457 -5.11 5.13 7.99
N ILE A 458 -6.22 5.57 8.63
CA ILE A 458 -7.57 5.09 8.30
C ILE A 458 -7.88 5.29 6.82
N LEU A 459 -7.64 6.51 6.28
CA LEU A 459 -7.90 6.81 4.87
C LEU A 459 -7.05 5.94 3.95
N THR A 460 -5.73 5.88 4.18
CA THR A 460 -4.82 5.13 3.31
C THR A 460 -5.09 3.64 3.34
N SER A 461 -5.35 3.05 4.52
CA SER A 461 -5.67 1.63 4.63
C SER A 461 -6.98 1.28 3.93
N ILE A 462 -8.03 2.09 4.11
CA ILE A 462 -9.30 1.89 3.42
C ILE A 462 -9.10 1.98 1.90
N CYS A 463 -8.45 3.04 1.40
CA CYS A 463 -8.19 3.21 -0.03
C CYS A 463 -7.35 2.07 -0.63
N GLN A 464 -6.33 1.57 0.06
CA GLN A 464 -5.50 0.45 -0.39
C GLN A 464 -6.29 -0.86 -0.48
N THR A 465 -7.17 -1.12 0.49
CA THR A 465 -8.02 -2.32 0.48
C THR A 465 -9.20 -2.22 -0.48
N GLN A 466 -9.67 -1.01 -0.76
CA GLN A 466 -10.84 -0.72 -1.59
C GLN A 466 -10.51 0.41 -2.59
N PRO A 467 -9.87 0.07 -3.73
CA PRO A 467 -9.47 1.04 -4.75
C PRO A 467 -10.60 1.95 -5.24
N ALA A 468 -11.85 1.46 -5.25
CA ALA A 468 -13.02 2.24 -5.63
C ALA A 468 -13.25 3.47 -4.72
N PHE A 469 -12.95 3.37 -3.42
CA PHE A 469 -12.99 4.54 -2.51
C PHE A 469 -11.86 5.51 -2.81
N ALA A 470 -10.68 5.03 -3.22
CA ALA A 470 -9.57 5.90 -3.61
C ALA A 470 -9.98 6.76 -4.82
N VAL A 471 -10.59 6.17 -5.84
CA VAL A 471 -11.13 6.87 -7.01
C VAL A 471 -12.15 7.94 -6.62
N ASP A 472 -13.17 7.57 -5.83
CA ASP A 472 -14.24 8.49 -5.42
C ASP A 472 -13.71 9.62 -4.53
N TYR A 473 -12.74 9.31 -3.66
CA TYR A 473 -12.09 10.30 -2.79
C TYR A 473 -11.28 11.29 -3.62
N LEU A 474 -10.47 10.82 -4.58
CA LEU A 474 -9.65 11.68 -5.45
C LEU A 474 -10.49 12.68 -6.26
N ALA A 475 -11.69 12.28 -6.69
CA ALA A 475 -12.62 13.16 -7.39
C ALA A 475 -13.12 14.34 -6.53
N ARG A 476 -13.10 14.20 -5.20
CA ARG A 476 -13.67 15.15 -4.23
C ARG A 476 -12.66 15.62 -3.17
N ALA A 477 -11.39 15.30 -3.34
CA ALA A 477 -10.37 15.45 -2.29
C ALA A 477 -10.26 16.92 -1.83
N PRO A 478 -10.51 17.22 -0.54
CA PRO A 478 -10.44 18.58 0.00
C PRO A 478 -9.00 18.97 0.35
N LEU A 479 -8.04 18.61 -0.52
CA LEU A 479 -6.61 18.84 -0.30
C LEU A 479 -6.15 20.05 -1.12
N ILE A 480 -5.56 21.02 -0.44
CA ILE A 480 -4.91 22.17 -1.08
C ILE A 480 -3.45 21.78 -1.32
N LEU A 481 -3.01 21.79 -2.58
CA LEU A 481 -1.66 21.38 -3.00
C LEU A 481 -0.83 22.54 -3.54
N GLU A 482 -1.03 23.74 -2.99
CA GLU A 482 -0.14 24.85 -3.28
C GLU A 482 1.24 24.58 -2.67
N PRO A 483 2.33 24.53 -3.46
CA PRO A 483 3.66 24.18 -2.96
C PRO A 483 4.13 25.20 -1.92
N GLU A 484 4.29 24.74 -0.69
CA GLU A 484 4.73 25.53 0.46
C GLU A 484 5.60 24.65 1.38
N LEU A 485 6.57 25.26 2.05
CA LEU A 485 7.37 24.60 3.09
C LEU A 485 6.57 24.45 4.40
N SER A 486 5.55 23.59 4.40
CA SER A 486 4.73 23.33 5.59
C SER A 486 4.48 21.83 5.82
N ALA A 487 4.49 21.39 7.08
CA ALA A 487 4.23 19.99 7.44
C ALA A 487 2.86 19.49 6.92
N ARG A 488 1.85 20.38 6.93
CA ARG A 488 0.51 20.10 6.39
C ARG A 488 0.55 19.78 4.90
N TRP A 489 1.35 20.52 4.12
CA TRP A 489 1.52 20.29 2.69
C TRP A 489 2.29 18.98 2.41
N PHE A 490 3.38 18.70 3.14
CA PHE A 490 4.09 17.42 3.01
C PHE A 490 3.20 16.22 3.34
N ALA A 491 2.40 16.31 4.40
CA ALA A 491 1.42 15.27 4.73
C ALA A 491 0.39 15.12 3.60
N ALA A 492 -0.15 16.21 3.06
CA ALA A 492 -1.12 16.18 1.97
C ALA A 492 -0.55 15.51 0.70
N THR A 493 0.65 15.89 0.27
CA THR A 493 1.31 15.32 -0.92
C THR A 493 1.62 13.82 -0.74
N SER A 494 2.14 13.41 0.41
CA SER A 494 2.44 12.00 0.72
C SER A 494 1.18 11.14 0.73
N ILE A 495 0.13 11.58 1.43
CA ILE A 495 -1.15 10.87 1.50
C ILE A 495 -1.77 10.76 0.11
N LEU A 496 -1.73 11.85 -0.67
CA LEU A 496 -2.26 11.84 -2.02
C LEU A 496 -1.52 10.87 -2.94
N GLY A 497 -0.19 10.80 -2.88
CA GLY A 497 0.60 9.83 -3.64
C GLY A 497 0.22 8.38 -3.33
N GLN A 498 -0.06 8.07 -2.06
CA GLN A 498 -0.53 6.75 -1.64
C GLN A 498 -1.95 6.44 -2.16
N ILE A 499 -2.86 7.41 -2.13
CA ILE A 499 -4.23 7.24 -2.64
C ILE A 499 -4.23 7.08 -4.16
N ILE A 500 -3.41 7.84 -4.90
CA ILE A 500 -3.24 7.69 -6.35
C ILE A 500 -2.73 6.29 -6.69
N SER A 501 -1.75 5.79 -5.93
CA SER A 501 -1.22 4.44 -6.11
C SER A 501 -2.28 3.37 -5.84
N ALA A 502 -3.13 3.57 -4.83
CA ALA A 502 -4.25 2.66 -4.55
C ALA A 502 -5.34 2.72 -5.62
N ALA A 503 -5.67 3.91 -6.14
CA ALA A 503 -6.66 4.10 -7.19
C ALA A 503 -6.25 3.43 -8.52
N ALA A 504 -4.95 3.32 -8.79
CA ALA A 504 -4.41 2.63 -9.97
C ALA A 504 -4.70 1.12 -9.98
N LEU A 505 -4.94 0.51 -8.80
CA LEU A 505 -5.30 -0.90 -8.67
C LEU A 505 -6.77 -1.18 -9.00
N ASP A 506 -7.60 -0.14 -9.21
CA ASP A 506 -9.00 -0.32 -9.59
C ASP A 506 -9.15 -0.68 -11.07
N HIS A 507 -9.09 -1.98 -11.36
CA HIS A 507 -9.31 -2.50 -12.71
C HIS A 507 -10.80 -2.58 -13.11
N SER A 508 -11.73 -2.55 -12.14
CA SER A 508 -13.17 -2.70 -12.39
C SER A 508 -13.73 -1.55 -13.23
N GLY A 509 -13.12 -0.37 -13.13
CA GLY A 509 -13.48 0.78 -13.94
C GLY A 509 -12.94 0.77 -15.36
N LEU A 510 -12.08 -0.17 -15.76
CA LEU A 510 -11.36 -0.12 -17.04
C LEU A 510 -12.18 -0.59 -18.25
N ILE A 511 -13.28 -1.31 -18.02
CA ILE A 511 -14.21 -1.76 -19.07
C ILE A 511 -15.35 -0.74 -19.20
N GLY A 512 -15.26 0.12 -20.21
CA GLY A 512 -16.21 1.21 -20.49
C GLY A 512 -16.10 2.49 -19.63
N PRO A 513 -14.94 2.90 -19.07
CA PRO A 513 -14.80 4.22 -18.46
C PRO A 513 -14.80 5.30 -19.53
N THR A 514 -15.27 6.49 -19.15
CA THR A 514 -14.92 7.70 -19.89
C THR A 514 -13.44 7.99 -19.65
N LEU A 515 -12.73 8.44 -20.70
CA LEU A 515 -11.32 8.84 -20.64
C LEU A 515 -11.05 9.85 -19.50
N ASP A 516 -12.01 10.71 -19.23
CA ASP A 516 -11.96 11.71 -18.16
C ASP A 516 -11.95 11.09 -16.76
N SER A 517 -12.70 10.00 -16.56
CA SER A 517 -12.70 9.27 -15.29
C SER A 517 -11.34 8.59 -15.05
N THR A 518 -10.75 7.93 -16.04
CA THR A 518 -9.43 7.29 -15.88
C THR A 518 -8.33 8.32 -15.69
N SER A 519 -8.34 9.42 -16.45
CA SER A 519 -7.35 10.48 -16.29
C SER A 519 -7.44 11.20 -14.94
N SER A 520 -8.65 11.38 -14.39
CA SER A 520 -8.84 11.97 -13.06
C SER A 520 -8.46 11.04 -11.90
N ARG A 521 -8.43 9.70 -12.12
CA ARG A 521 -7.87 8.74 -11.16
C ARG A 521 -6.34 8.87 -11.05
N ILE A 522 -5.67 9.04 -12.18
CA ILE A 522 -4.20 9.13 -12.25
C ILE A 522 -3.72 10.52 -11.84
N CYS A 523 -4.33 11.56 -12.40
CA CYS A 523 -4.03 12.96 -12.10
C CYS A 523 -5.30 13.68 -11.64
N PRO A 524 -5.60 13.68 -10.34
CA PRO A 524 -6.83 14.25 -9.78
C PRO A 524 -6.88 15.76 -9.99
N GLY A 525 -8.08 16.33 -10.00
CA GLY A 525 -8.29 17.77 -10.26
C GLY A 525 -7.62 18.69 -9.24
N CYS A 526 -7.34 18.21 -8.03
CA CYS A 526 -6.58 18.95 -7.02
C CYS A 526 -5.08 19.05 -7.34
N VAL A 527 -4.56 18.23 -8.27
CA VAL A 527 -3.18 18.26 -8.78
C VAL A 527 -3.19 18.87 -10.17
N THR A 528 -2.82 20.15 -10.23
CA THR A 528 -2.71 20.87 -11.51
C THR A 528 -1.28 20.86 -12.02
N LYS A 529 -1.11 20.94 -13.35
CA LYS A 529 0.19 21.12 -13.99
C LYS A 529 0.97 22.27 -13.37
N SER A 530 0.31 23.41 -13.12
CA SER A 530 0.95 24.60 -12.58
C SER A 530 1.46 24.42 -11.15
N GLN A 531 0.74 23.66 -10.29
CA GLN A 531 1.22 23.32 -8.94
C GLN A 531 2.45 22.42 -9.00
N LEU A 532 2.42 21.37 -9.84
CA LEU A 532 3.56 20.48 -10.00
C LEU A 532 4.78 21.23 -10.56
N SER A 533 4.61 22.05 -11.60
CA SER A 533 5.70 22.87 -12.15
C SER A 533 6.25 23.88 -11.14
N ARG A 534 5.40 24.58 -10.37
CA ARG A 534 5.84 25.48 -9.30
C ARG A 534 6.58 24.75 -8.18
N GLY A 535 6.12 23.56 -7.80
CA GLY A 535 6.78 22.72 -6.79
C GLY A 535 8.18 22.25 -7.23
N LEU A 536 8.35 21.87 -8.49
CA LEU A 536 9.64 21.50 -9.07
C LEU A 536 10.62 22.69 -9.16
N GLN A 537 10.09 23.90 -9.37
CA GLN A 537 10.87 25.14 -9.46
C GLN A 537 11.03 25.87 -8.11
N HIS A 538 10.47 25.33 -7.03
CA HIS A 538 10.47 25.98 -5.72
C HIS A 538 11.90 26.18 -5.18
N SER A 539 12.16 27.18 -4.35
CA SER A 539 13.51 27.44 -3.81
C SER A 539 13.99 26.34 -2.85
N SER A 540 13.09 25.84 -1.99
CA SER A 540 13.38 24.73 -1.06
C SER A 540 13.52 23.38 -1.76
N LEU A 541 14.62 22.69 -1.48
CA LEU A 541 14.89 21.31 -1.96
C LEU A 541 13.87 20.30 -1.45
N LEU A 542 13.30 20.50 -0.27
CA LEU A 542 12.30 19.59 0.30
C LEU A 542 10.99 19.64 -0.48
N VAL A 543 10.55 20.85 -0.84
CA VAL A 543 9.36 21.03 -1.69
C VAL A 543 9.57 20.38 -3.05
N ARG A 544 10.77 20.54 -3.64
CA ARG A 544 11.13 19.84 -4.88
C ARG A 544 11.09 18.32 -4.73
N TYR A 545 11.69 17.78 -3.67
CA TYR A 545 11.70 16.34 -3.38
C TYR A 545 10.27 15.79 -3.25
N ALA A 546 9.44 16.40 -2.41
CA ALA A 546 8.06 15.96 -2.20
C ALA A 546 7.22 16.07 -3.49
N THR A 547 7.43 17.10 -4.29
CA THR A 547 6.77 17.25 -5.60
C THR A 547 7.19 16.13 -6.56
N LEU A 548 8.48 15.77 -6.60
CA LEU A 548 8.96 14.63 -7.38
C LEU A 548 8.36 13.31 -6.88
N CYS A 549 8.23 13.11 -5.58
CA CYS A 549 7.64 11.90 -5.02
C CYS A 549 6.17 11.72 -5.41
N LEU A 550 5.40 12.82 -5.38
CA LEU A 550 4.03 12.85 -5.89
C LEU A 550 4.00 12.55 -7.39
N LEU A 551 4.86 13.20 -8.18
CA LEU A 551 4.97 12.98 -9.63
C LEU A 551 5.34 11.52 -9.96
N SER A 552 6.30 10.93 -9.26
CA SER A 552 6.66 9.52 -9.43
C SER A 552 5.49 8.59 -9.10
N SER A 553 4.67 8.92 -8.09
CA SER A 553 3.46 8.15 -7.76
C SER A 553 2.42 8.23 -8.88
N ILE A 554 2.24 9.42 -9.48
CA ILE A 554 1.39 9.63 -10.65
C ILE A 554 1.89 8.81 -11.85
N MET A 555 3.21 8.84 -12.13
CA MET A 555 3.78 8.09 -13.26
C MET A 555 3.68 6.57 -13.06
N LYS A 556 3.87 6.06 -11.84
CA LYS A 556 3.69 4.64 -11.52
C LYS A 556 2.21 4.22 -11.67
N ALA A 557 1.29 5.04 -11.19
CA ALA A 557 -0.15 4.81 -11.37
C ALA A 557 -0.54 4.81 -12.85
N PHE A 558 0.04 5.73 -13.63
CA PHE A 558 -0.17 5.79 -15.07
C PHE A 558 0.35 4.53 -15.77
N GLN A 559 1.59 4.11 -15.47
CA GLN A 559 2.19 2.90 -16.02
C GLN A 559 1.35 1.66 -15.71
N SER A 560 0.96 1.47 -14.43
CA SER A 560 0.15 0.32 -14.02
C SER A 560 -1.22 0.31 -14.72
N THR A 561 -1.82 1.47 -14.93
CA THR A 561 -3.08 1.59 -15.68
C THR A 561 -2.90 1.22 -17.16
N LEU A 562 -1.80 1.63 -17.80
CA LEU A 562 -1.48 1.26 -19.18
C LEU A 562 -1.29 -0.26 -19.32
N GLU A 563 -0.54 -0.86 -18.40
CA GLU A 563 -0.29 -2.31 -18.37
C GLU A 563 -1.58 -3.10 -18.16
N ALA A 564 -2.43 -2.68 -17.21
CA ALA A 564 -3.70 -3.34 -16.94
C ALA A 564 -4.65 -3.30 -18.14
N LEU A 565 -4.72 -2.15 -18.82
CA LEU A 565 -5.54 -2.01 -20.01
C LEU A 565 -4.96 -2.78 -21.22
N GLN A 566 -3.63 -2.89 -21.33
CA GLN A 566 -2.97 -3.78 -22.30
C GLN A 566 -3.30 -5.25 -22.03
N GLN A 567 -3.26 -5.70 -20.78
CA GLN A 567 -3.64 -7.06 -20.39
C GLN A 567 -5.13 -7.33 -20.64
N ALA A 568 -6.00 -6.37 -20.31
CA ALA A 568 -7.44 -6.46 -20.59
C ALA A 568 -7.71 -6.56 -22.10
N GLY A 569 -7.01 -5.78 -22.93
CA GLY A 569 -7.09 -5.85 -24.38
C GLY A 569 -6.68 -7.22 -24.94
N GLN A 570 -5.64 -7.84 -24.37
CA GLN A 570 -5.22 -9.20 -24.73
C GLN A 570 -6.27 -10.24 -24.33
N SER A 571 -6.94 -10.09 -23.18
CA SER A 571 -7.94 -11.04 -22.71
C SER A 571 -9.24 -11.06 -23.52
N LEU A 572 -9.62 -9.93 -24.12
CA LEU A 572 -10.90 -9.79 -24.83
C LEU A 572 -10.89 -10.36 -26.25
N ASN A 573 -9.73 -10.83 -26.77
CA ASN A 573 -9.57 -11.32 -28.14
C ASN A 573 -10.16 -10.41 -29.24
N THR A 574 -10.42 -9.14 -28.93
CA THR A 574 -10.96 -8.19 -29.89
C THR A 574 -9.86 -7.88 -30.90
N PRO A 575 -10.09 -8.04 -32.21
CA PRO A 575 -9.08 -7.81 -33.22
C PRO A 575 -8.49 -6.41 -33.06
N ALA A 576 -7.16 -6.33 -33.20
CA ALA A 576 -6.30 -5.22 -32.79
C ALA A 576 -6.66 -3.83 -33.38
N GLU A 577 -7.55 -3.75 -34.38
CA GLU A 577 -7.90 -2.48 -35.01
C GLU A 577 -8.77 -1.55 -34.15
N GLY A 578 -9.47 -2.06 -33.13
CA GLY A 578 -10.39 -1.24 -32.31
C GLY A 578 -9.95 -0.97 -30.86
N ALA A 579 -9.11 -1.83 -30.27
CA ALA A 579 -8.88 -1.86 -28.82
C ALA A 579 -7.65 -1.08 -28.34
N TRP A 580 -6.73 -0.66 -29.21
CA TRP A 580 -5.54 0.12 -28.80
C TRP A 580 -5.64 1.66 -28.81
N PRO A 581 -6.66 2.34 -29.41
CA PRO A 581 -6.67 3.80 -29.44
C PRO A 581 -6.87 4.44 -28.05
N TRP A 582 -7.27 3.69 -27.02
CA TRP A 582 -7.45 4.26 -25.68
C TRP A 582 -6.10 4.62 -25.03
N ALA A 583 -5.01 3.88 -25.28
CA ALA A 583 -3.71 4.14 -24.66
C ALA A 583 -3.18 5.50 -25.14
N GLY A 584 -3.18 5.71 -26.46
CA GLY A 584 -2.83 6.99 -27.08
C GLY A 584 -3.75 8.12 -26.60
N LYS A 585 -5.07 7.90 -26.53
CA LYS A 585 -6.02 8.89 -26.00
C LYS A 585 -5.75 9.22 -24.53
N LEU A 586 -5.40 8.25 -23.70
CA LEU A 586 -5.08 8.46 -22.28
C LEU A 586 -3.77 9.25 -22.13
N CYS A 587 -2.75 8.92 -22.91
CA CYS A 587 -1.52 9.69 -23.01
C CYS A 587 -1.81 11.15 -23.40
N GLN A 588 -2.66 11.37 -24.41
CA GLN A 588 -3.06 12.71 -24.85
C GLN A 588 -3.86 13.47 -23.77
N ALA A 589 -4.73 12.79 -23.03
CA ALA A 589 -5.53 13.39 -21.96
C ALA A 589 -4.69 13.78 -20.73
N LEU A 590 -3.66 12.98 -20.39
CA LEU A 590 -2.80 13.22 -19.23
C LEU A 590 -1.67 14.21 -19.51
N ARG A 591 -1.15 14.26 -20.75
CA ARG A 591 -0.08 15.17 -21.16
C ARG A 591 -0.29 16.64 -20.74
N PRO A 592 -1.47 17.28 -20.92
CA PRO A 592 -1.67 18.66 -20.50
C PRO A 592 -1.75 18.85 -18.98
N ARG A 593 -1.96 17.78 -18.20
CA ARG A 593 -2.03 17.83 -16.73
C ARG A 593 -0.67 17.66 -16.05
N LEU A 594 0.32 17.12 -16.78
CA LEU A 594 1.65 16.86 -16.27
C LEU A 594 2.63 18.01 -16.56
N PRO A 595 3.67 18.19 -15.73
CA PRO A 595 4.78 19.11 -16.01
C PRO A 595 5.41 18.85 -17.37
N ASP A 596 5.96 19.91 -17.96
CA ASP A 596 6.82 19.77 -19.14
C ASP A 596 8.12 19.05 -18.76
N VAL A 597 8.58 18.11 -19.59
CA VAL A 597 9.86 17.41 -19.42
C VAL A 597 11.01 18.41 -19.32
N GLN A 598 10.92 19.55 -20.01
CA GLN A 598 11.92 20.62 -19.92
C GLN A 598 12.05 21.19 -18.49
N THR A 599 10.98 21.18 -17.69
CA THR A 599 11.06 21.60 -16.28
C THR A 599 11.90 20.63 -15.45
N LEU A 600 11.82 19.32 -15.74
CA LEU A 600 12.63 18.30 -15.08
C LEU A 600 14.11 18.38 -15.51
N ILE A 601 14.37 18.63 -16.80
CA ILE A 601 15.73 18.83 -17.31
C ILE A 601 16.37 20.09 -16.71
N ALA A 602 15.63 21.21 -16.64
CA ALA A 602 16.12 22.44 -16.01
C ALA A 602 16.42 22.25 -14.51
N MET A 603 15.66 21.40 -13.84
CA MET A 603 15.90 21.05 -12.44
C MET A 603 17.22 20.28 -12.26
N GLN A 604 17.60 19.42 -13.21
CA GLN A 604 18.92 18.77 -13.21
C GLN A 604 20.05 19.81 -13.24
N ALA A 605 19.98 20.78 -14.15
CA ALA A 605 20.99 21.84 -14.25
C ALA A 605 21.12 22.65 -12.94
N THR A 606 20.01 22.82 -12.23
CA THR A 606 19.99 23.45 -10.90
C THR A 606 20.70 22.58 -9.85
N LEU A 607 20.53 21.26 -9.90
CA LEU A 607 21.23 20.33 -9.01
C LEU A 607 22.73 20.30 -9.29
N ASP A 608 23.13 20.35 -10.56
CA ASP A 608 24.55 20.38 -10.93
C ASP A 608 25.23 21.68 -10.45
N GLY A 609 24.49 22.79 -10.42
CA GLY A 609 24.94 24.06 -9.84
C GLY A 609 25.25 23.97 -8.34
N LEU A 610 24.43 23.24 -7.57
CA LEU A 610 24.64 23.06 -6.13
C LEU A 610 25.92 22.29 -5.81
N THR A 611 26.31 21.33 -6.66
CA THR A 611 27.60 20.62 -6.47
C THR A 611 28.82 21.50 -6.63
N LYS A 612 28.73 22.58 -7.42
CA LYS A 612 29.87 23.45 -7.68
C LYS A 612 30.08 24.48 -6.56
N THR A 613 29.03 24.81 -5.81
CA THR A 613 29.12 25.76 -4.70
C THR A 613 29.70 25.12 -3.45
N ASP A 614 29.36 23.85 -3.18
CA ASP A 614 29.79 23.15 -1.97
C ASP A 614 31.29 22.86 -2.01
N SER A 615 31.83 22.50 -3.19
CA SER A 615 33.27 22.23 -3.35
C SER A 615 34.17 23.47 -3.26
N ALA A 616 33.61 24.68 -3.32
CA ALA A 616 34.36 25.93 -3.20
C ALA A 616 34.39 26.50 -1.77
N ALA A 617 33.49 26.05 -0.89
CA ALA A 617 33.32 26.60 0.46
C ALA A 617 33.95 25.72 1.56
N GLU A 618 34.18 24.43 1.31
CA GLU A 618 34.90 23.54 2.22
C GLU A 618 36.41 23.53 1.92
N GLU A 619 37.10 24.64 2.22
CA GLU A 619 38.52 24.53 2.58
C GLU A 619 38.59 23.99 4.01
N PRO A 620 39.11 22.76 4.23
CA PRO A 620 39.10 22.16 5.56
C PRO A 620 39.96 23.00 6.52
N PRO A 621 39.47 23.36 7.71
CA PRO A 621 40.32 23.94 8.75
C PRO A 621 41.43 22.94 9.08
N GLN A 622 42.68 23.37 8.88
CA GLN A 622 43.86 22.50 8.82
C GLN A 622 44.31 21.83 10.13
N ASP A 623 43.61 21.98 11.25
CA ASP A 623 44.07 21.48 12.55
C ASP A 623 42.97 20.70 13.30
N GLY A 624 43.06 19.36 13.33
CA GLY A 624 42.25 18.54 14.24
C GLY A 624 42.17 17.06 13.87
N SER A 625 42.52 16.18 14.82
CA SER A 625 42.79 14.74 14.67
C SER A 625 41.78 13.87 13.91
N PRO A 626 42.26 12.77 13.28
CA PRO A 626 41.43 11.78 12.60
C PRO A 626 40.99 10.69 13.60
N GLU A 627 39.78 10.76 14.17
CA GLU A 627 39.21 9.60 14.86
C GLU A 627 37.67 9.61 14.84
N ASP A 628 37.13 8.56 14.24
CA ASP A 628 35.79 7.98 14.42
C ASP A 628 34.54 8.81 14.07
N GLN A 629 34.38 9.20 12.80
CA GLN A 629 33.05 9.46 12.26
C GLN A 629 32.39 8.15 11.77
N PRO A 630 31.15 7.83 12.20
CA PRO A 630 30.48 6.57 11.89
C PRO A 630 30.17 6.48 10.38
N GLN A 631 30.65 5.40 9.74
CA GLN A 631 30.55 5.10 8.30
C GLN A 631 29.12 4.79 7.79
N GLY A 632 28.07 5.25 8.47
CA GLY A 632 26.73 5.29 7.91
C GLY A 632 26.60 6.53 7.03
N GLN A 633 27.07 6.45 5.78
CA GLN A 633 26.87 7.51 4.79
C GLN A 633 25.36 7.65 4.50
N LEU A 634 24.69 8.52 5.27
CA LEU A 634 23.37 9.01 4.92
C LEU A 634 23.46 9.62 3.51
N LEU A 635 22.51 9.26 2.66
CA LEU A 635 22.39 9.84 1.31
C LEU A 635 22.26 11.35 1.46
N THR A 636 23.05 12.09 0.69
CA THR A 636 22.91 13.54 0.68
C THR A 636 21.52 13.92 0.15
N ASN A 637 20.95 15.03 0.63
CA ASN A 637 19.66 15.54 0.13
C ASN A 637 19.64 15.67 -1.40
N LYS A 638 20.82 15.97 -2.00
CA LYS A 638 21.03 16.03 -3.44
C LYS A 638 20.83 14.68 -4.13
N GLU A 639 21.38 13.61 -3.58
CA GLU A 639 21.27 12.25 -4.14
C GLU A 639 19.84 11.75 -4.08
N LEU A 640 19.13 11.95 -2.97
CA LEU A 640 17.70 11.57 -2.86
C LEU A 640 16.85 12.29 -3.91
N LEU A 641 17.13 13.57 -4.14
CA LEU A 641 16.41 14.37 -5.11
C LEU A 641 16.78 13.97 -6.55
N LEU A 642 18.06 13.69 -6.84
CA LEU A 642 18.50 13.16 -8.14
C LEU A 642 17.86 11.80 -8.43
N MET A 643 17.82 10.88 -7.46
CA MET A 643 17.14 9.59 -7.57
C MET A 643 15.68 9.77 -7.97
N ARG A 644 14.92 10.62 -7.26
CA ARG A 644 13.50 10.86 -7.58
C ARG A 644 13.30 11.56 -8.92
N LEU A 645 14.23 12.43 -9.33
CA LEU A 645 14.22 13.06 -10.64
C LEU A 645 14.38 12.02 -11.76
N LEU A 646 15.33 11.10 -11.61
CA LEU A 646 15.58 10.01 -12.55
C LEU A 646 14.38 9.05 -12.61
N ASP A 647 13.77 8.71 -11.47
CA ASP A 647 12.54 7.91 -11.41
C ASP A 647 11.39 8.56 -12.20
N ALA A 648 11.19 9.88 -12.01
CA ALA A 648 10.17 10.63 -12.73
C ALA A 648 10.44 10.62 -14.24
N LEU A 649 11.66 10.92 -14.66
CA LEU A 649 12.06 10.89 -16.07
C LEU A 649 11.90 9.50 -16.70
N ALA A 650 12.24 8.43 -15.97
CA ALA A 650 12.00 7.05 -16.43
C ALA A 650 10.51 6.80 -16.64
N GLY A 651 9.66 7.27 -15.74
CA GLY A 651 8.20 7.24 -15.89
C GLY A 651 7.72 7.97 -17.16
N TYR A 652 8.25 9.17 -17.43
CA TYR A 652 7.91 9.91 -18.66
C TYR A 652 8.33 9.16 -19.90
N GLN A 653 9.50 8.53 -19.90
CA GLN A 653 9.98 7.75 -21.03
C GLN A 653 9.12 6.50 -21.29
N ARG A 654 8.63 5.83 -20.24
CA ARG A 654 7.76 4.64 -20.36
C ARG A 654 6.34 4.99 -20.82
N CYS A 655 5.76 6.06 -20.27
CA CYS A 655 4.35 6.37 -20.48
C CYS A 655 4.11 7.43 -21.57
N LEU A 656 5.06 8.34 -21.80
CA LEU A 656 4.93 9.49 -22.71
C LEU A 656 6.19 9.69 -23.56
N PRO A 657 6.59 8.69 -24.36
CA PRO A 657 7.82 8.76 -25.15
C PRO A 657 7.81 9.95 -26.13
N GLU A 658 6.65 10.32 -26.68
CA GLU A 658 6.49 11.50 -27.55
C GLU A 658 6.91 12.82 -26.88
N ALA A 659 6.64 12.98 -25.58
CA ALA A 659 7.02 14.18 -24.84
C ALA A 659 8.55 14.26 -24.72
N THR A 660 9.21 13.13 -24.49
CA THR A 660 10.67 13.05 -24.43
C THR A 660 11.32 13.23 -25.80
N GLY A 661 10.73 12.66 -26.87
CA GLY A 661 11.26 12.77 -28.23
C GLY A 661 11.33 14.20 -28.76
N THR A 662 10.37 15.06 -28.40
CA THR A 662 10.37 16.48 -28.79
C THR A 662 11.46 17.32 -28.12
N SER A 663 12.02 16.83 -27.01
CA SER A 663 12.81 17.66 -26.08
C SER A 663 14.33 17.63 -26.31
N THR A 664 14.84 17.01 -27.39
CA THR A 664 16.27 16.68 -27.57
C THR A 664 16.87 15.90 -26.39
N TYR A 665 16.00 15.23 -25.64
CA TYR A 665 16.32 14.52 -24.43
C TYR A 665 17.09 13.25 -24.75
N ASP A 666 18.23 13.09 -24.08
CA ASP A 666 19.04 11.89 -24.15
C ASP A 666 19.40 11.46 -22.74
N ALA A 667 18.90 10.30 -22.30
CA ALA A 667 19.16 9.77 -20.97
C ALA A 667 20.66 9.55 -20.72
N LEU A 668 21.46 9.33 -21.78
CA LEU A 668 22.90 9.17 -21.65
C LEU A 668 23.60 10.46 -21.21
N ARG A 669 22.99 11.63 -21.38
CA ARG A 669 23.53 12.91 -20.88
C ARG A 669 23.48 13.02 -19.35
N PHE A 670 22.67 12.20 -18.68
CA PHE A 670 22.60 12.14 -17.22
C PHE A 670 23.72 11.30 -16.63
N LEU A 671 24.51 10.63 -17.47
CA LEU A 671 25.57 9.75 -17.02
C LEU A 671 26.84 10.57 -16.80
N PRO A 672 27.32 10.73 -15.56
CA PRO A 672 28.55 11.47 -15.30
C PRO A 672 29.75 10.76 -15.93
N GLN A 673 30.88 11.45 -15.99
CA GLN A 673 32.12 10.89 -16.56
C GLN A 673 32.56 9.65 -15.79
N ASP A 674 32.45 9.69 -14.47
CA ASP A 674 32.71 8.58 -13.57
C ASP A 674 31.44 8.21 -12.79
N PRO A 675 30.64 7.25 -13.30
CA PRO A 675 29.37 6.87 -12.67
C PRO A 675 29.54 6.14 -11.33
N SER A 676 30.77 5.73 -10.99
CA SER A 676 31.13 5.23 -9.67
C SER A 676 31.03 6.28 -8.57
N GLU A 677 31.04 7.58 -8.90
CA GLU A 677 30.85 8.67 -7.93
C GLU A 677 29.41 8.77 -7.42
N LEU A 678 28.44 8.27 -8.19
CA LEU A 678 27.05 8.25 -7.78
C LEU A 678 26.82 7.17 -6.72
N SER A 679 25.93 7.44 -5.76
CA SER A 679 25.45 6.39 -4.87
C SER A 679 24.83 5.22 -5.66
N PRO A 680 24.91 3.98 -5.14
CA PRO A 680 24.32 2.82 -5.81
C PRO A 680 22.83 2.99 -6.14
N VAL A 681 22.10 3.73 -5.31
CA VAL A 681 20.67 4.01 -5.52
C VAL A 681 20.45 4.92 -6.73
N CYS A 682 21.26 5.98 -6.87
CA CYS A 682 21.25 6.85 -8.05
C CYS A 682 21.69 6.10 -9.32
N GLN A 683 22.68 5.21 -9.21
CA GLN A 683 23.11 4.35 -10.32
C GLN A 683 21.95 3.46 -10.81
N LEU A 684 21.21 2.82 -9.91
CA LEU A 684 20.04 2.00 -10.28
C LEU A 684 18.94 2.81 -10.94
N ALA A 685 18.60 4.00 -10.41
CA ALA A 685 17.60 4.89 -11.00
C ALA A 685 18.00 5.40 -12.39
N LEU A 686 19.29 5.68 -12.59
CA LEU A 686 19.84 6.06 -13.91
C LEU A 686 19.73 4.90 -14.90
N LEU A 687 20.04 3.67 -14.47
CA LEU A 687 19.91 2.48 -15.30
C LEU A 687 18.43 2.19 -15.65
N ASP A 688 17.50 2.41 -14.73
CA ASP A 688 16.05 2.33 -14.99
C ASP A 688 15.59 3.29 -16.09
N LEU A 689 16.13 4.51 -16.07
CA LEU A 689 15.84 5.52 -17.08
C LEU A 689 16.40 5.11 -18.45
N ILE A 690 17.63 4.62 -18.52
CA ILE A 690 18.25 4.18 -19.79
C ILE A 690 17.52 2.95 -20.34
N GLU A 691 17.11 2.02 -19.46
CA GLU A 691 16.28 0.87 -19.82
C GLU A 691 14.95 1.34 -20.42
N ALA A 692 14.26 2.29 -19.77
CA ALA A 692 13.03 2.89 -20.28
C ALA A 692 13.20 3.51 -21.68
N GLN A 693 14.31 4.20 -21.93
CA GLN A 693 14.61 4.81 -23.23
C GLN A 693 14.79 3.74 -24.32
N SER A 694 15.48 2.64 -23.99
CA SER A 694 15.68 1.54 -24.93
C SER A 694 14.37 0.81 -25.27
N ALA A 695 13.51 0.56 -24.28
CA ALA A 695 12.20 -0.07 -24.49
C ALA A 695 11.29 0.80 -25.38
N SER A 696 11.31 2.12 -25.16
CA SER A 696 10.53 3.07 -25.98
C SER A 696 10.96 3.10 -27.45
N THR A 697 12.23 2.79 -27.77
CA THR A 697 12.73 2.79 -29.15
C THR A 697 12.33 1.51 -29.89
N GLN A 698 12.05 0.43 -29.16
CA GLN A 698 11.68 -0.88 -29.72
C GLN A 698 10.19 -1.01 -30.04
N LEU A 699 9.32 -0.16 -29.49
CA LEU A 699 7.92 -0.18 -29.91
C LEU A 699 7.85 0.19 -31.40
N PRO A 700 7.32 -0.69 -32.26
CA PRO A 700 7.23 -0.40 -33.68
C PRO A 700 6.43 0.88 -33.86
N ASN A 701 6.95 1.81 -34.68
CA ASN A 701 6.27 3.05 -35.11
C ASN A 701 5.00 2.77 -35.96
N SER A 702 4.29 1.66 -35.72
CA SER A 702 3.10 1.23 -36.44
C SER A 702 1.82 1.99 -36.04
N LEU A 703 1.90 3.01 -35.17
CA LEU A 703 0.88 4.05 -35.13
C LEU A 703 1.01 4.90 -36.41
N PRO A 704 0.05 4.87 -37.35
CA PRO A 704 0.17 5.53 -38.64
C PRO A 704 0.02 7.05 -38.48
N ALA A 705 1.05 7.73 -37.98
CA ALA A 705 1.09 9.19 -37.92
C ALA A 705 1.15 9.83 -39.33
N SER A 706 1.53 9.06 -40.36
CA SER A 706 1.80 9.57 -41.71
C SER A 706 0.60 9.63 -42.66
N ARG A 707 -0.64 9.35 -42.22
CA ARG A 707 -1.84 9.46 -43.09
C ARG A 707 -2.72 10.69 -42.86
N SER A 708 -2.49 11.50 -41.83
CA SER A 708 -3.29 12.71 -41.58
C SER A 708 -2.88 13.96 -42.38
N ALA A 709 -1.75 13.93 -43.10
CA ALA A 709 -1.29 15.09 -43.88
C ALA A 709 -1.70 15.07 -45.37
N ALA A 710 -2.33 14.00 -45.87
CA ALA A 710 -2.62 13.83 -47.31
C ALA A 710 -4.12 13.88 -47.68
N LEU A 711 -5.03 14.16 -46.74
CA LEU A 711 -6.48 14.24 -46.99
C LEU A 711 -7.09 15.48 -46.32
N ALA A 712 -6.62 16.66 -46.74
CA ALA A 712 -7.34 17.91 -46.59
C ALA A 712 -7.75 18.39 -48.00
N GLN A 713 -8.77 17.75 -48.57
CA GLN A 713 -9.59 18.38 -49.60
C GLN A 713 -11.01 18.59 -49.04
N PRO A 714 -11.64 19.74 -49.31
CA PRO A 714 -12.97 20.04 -48.82
C PRO A 714 -14.00 19.29 -49.66
N MET A 715 -14.47 18.14 -49.16
CA MET A 715 -15.67 17.51 -49.71
C MET A 715 -16.90 18.25 -49.19
N HIS A 716 -17.45 19.12 -50.02
CA HIS A 716 -18.84 19.54 -49.93
C HIS A 716 -19.73 18.30 -50.04
N PHE A 717 -20.41 17.93 -48.95
CA PHE A 717 -21.54 16.99 -49.03
C PHE A 717 -22.85 17.68 -48.68
N SER A 718 -23.75 17.56 -49.65
CA SER A 718 -25.11 18.02 -49.69
C SER A 718 -25.97 17.39 -48.60
N SER A 719 -26.83 18.22 -48.03
CA SER A 719 -28.00 17.85 -47.24
C SER A 719 -28.93 16.94 -48.03
N ASN A 720 -29.27 15.77 -47.49
CA ASN A 720 -30.66 15.32 -47.30
C ASN A 720 -30.74 13.90 -46.71
N SER A 721 -31.82 13.69 -45.94
CA SER A 721 -32.36 12.43 -45.41
C SER A 721 -31.83 11.92 -44.06
N PHE A 722 -32.42 12.43 -42.97
CA PHE A 722 -32.76 11.62 -41.80
C PHE A 722 -34.14 12.03 -41.29
N GLY A 723 -34.99 11.02 -41.04
CA GLY A 723 -36.38 11.15 -40.60
C GLY A 723 -36.54 11.65 -39.16
N PRO A 724 -37.78 11.97 -38.75
CA PRO A 724 -38.05 12.85 -37.62
C PRO A 724 -38.23 12.05 -36.33
N GLY A 725 -37.68 12.56 -35.22
CA GLY A 725 -38.10 12.09 -33.91
C GLY A 725 -37.09 12.29 -32.78
N TRP A 726 -36.75 13.54 -32.45
CA TRP A 726 -36.32 13.88 -31.09
C TRP A 726 -36.52 15.37 -30.83
N LYS A 727 -37.35 15.70 -29.84
CA LYS A 727 -37.53 17.06 -29.29
C LYS A 727 -36.65 17.21 -28.05
N PRO A 728 -35.80 18.25 -27.95
CA PRO A 728 -35.21 18.65 -26.67
C PRO A 728 -36.14 19.59 -25.87
N PRO A 729 -36.07 19.59 -24.52
CA PRO A 729 -36.86 20.46 -23.64
C PRO A 729 -36.28 21.90 -23.54
N PRO A 730 -37.07 22.90 -23.09
CA PRO A 730 -36.73 24.31 -23.21
C PRO A 730 -35.72 24.79 -22.14
N ALA A 731 -34.83 25.68 -22.58
CA ALA A 731 -33.87 26.39 -21.76
C ALA A 731 -34.55 27.47 -20.91
N VAL A 732 -34.22 27.50 -19.62
CA VAL A 732 -34.51 28.61 -18.70
C VAL A 732 -33.35 29.61 -18.77
N ALA A 733 -33.66 30.81 -19.24
CA ALA A 733 -32.75 31.95 -19.23
C ALA A 733 -32.64 32.53 -17.81
N THR A 734 -31.42 32.81 -17.36
CA THR A 734 -31.18 33.81 -16.31
C THR A 734 -30.05 34.73 -16.74
N SER A 735 -30.46 35.97 -16.99
CA SER A 735 -29.68 37.17 -17.26
C SER A 735 -29.03 37.66 -15.97
N VAL A 736 -27.72 37.94 -16.00
CA VAL A 736 -27.06 38.90 -15.10
C VAL A 736 -25.95 39.62 -15.88
N GLN A 737 -26.14 40.92 -16.14
CA GLN A 737 -25.11 41.87 -16.55
C GLN A 737 -24.13 42.15 -15.40
N PRO A 738 -22.92 42.68 -15.70
CA PRO A 738 -22.71 44.06 -15.28
C PRO A 738 -21.98 44.95 -16.31
N GLN A 739 -22.10 46.24 -16.03
CA GLN A 739 -21.82 47.40 -16.85
C GLN A 739 -20.33 47.75 -16.97
N SER A 740 -20.04 48.44 -18.07
CA SER A 740 -18.79 49.08 -18.45
C SER A 740 -18.47 50.35 -17.65
N ALA A 741 -17.18 50.56 -17.36
CA ALA A 741 -16.59 51.91 -17.25
C ALA A 741 -15.08 51.86 -17.56
N THR A 742 -14.70 52.42 -18.72
CA THR A 742 -13.36 52.95 -19.08
C THR A 742 -13.26 54.42 -18.62
N PRO A 743 -12.08 55.02 -18.34
CA PRO A 743 -11.16 55.42 -19.42
C PRO A 743 -9.63 55.52 -19.13
N ALA A 744 -8.88 55.38 -20.24
CA ALA A 744 -7.76 56.19 -20.74
C ALA A 744 -6.40 56.34 -19.99
N ALA A 745 -5.30 55.99 -20.69
CA ALA A 745 -4.31 56.91 -21.32
C ALA A 745 -2.80 56.56 -21.11
N ALA A 746 -2.06 56.64 -22.24
CA ALA A 746 -0.63 57.03 -22.40
C ALA A 746 0.46 56.03 -21.91
N ALA A 747 1.62 55.82 -22.55
CA ALA A 747 2.31 56.41 -23.70
C ALA A 747 3.38 55.41 -24.24
N ALA A 748 3.76 55.56 -25.51
CA ALA A 748 4.94 54.95 -26.14
C ALA A 748 6.26 55.61 -25.66
N PRO A 749 7.45 55.11 -26.08
CA PRO A 749 8.02 55.65 -27.32
C PRO A 749 8.81 54.66 -28.19
N THR A 750 8.90 55.05 -29.47
CA THR A 750 9.73 54.58 -30.58
C THR A 750 11.15 55.15 -30.55
N THR A 751 12.14 54.43 -31.09
CA THR A 751 13.34 55.00 -31.76
C THR A 751 13.91 54.04 -32.80
N THR A 752 14.59 54.64 -33.79
CA THR A 752 14.75 54.22 -35.18
C THR A 752 16.24 54.10 -35.57
N SER A 753 16.53 53.35 -36.65
CA SER A 753 17.62 53.49 -37.66
C SER A 753 19.11 53.26 -37.31
N HIS A 754 19.81 52.41 -38.09
CA HIS A 754 20.67 52.84 -39.21
C HIS A 754 21.29 51.68 -40.05
N LEU A 755 21.48 51.98 -41.34
CA LEU A 755 22.06 51.22 -42.48
C LEU A 755 23.62 51.22 -42.54
N MET A 756 24.23 50.26 -43.26
CA MET A 756 25.29 50.37 -44.34
C MET A 756 25.96 48.98 -44.60
N SER A 757 25.90 48.37 -45.81
CA SER A 757 26.81 48.47 -47.01
C SER A 757 28.20 47.77 -46.81
N ALA A 758 28.85 46.97 -47.68
CA ALA A 758 28.66 46.43 -49.05
C ALA A 758 29.77 45.36 -49.39
N HIS A 759 29.52 44.51 -50.43
CA HIS A 759 30.30 43.68 -51.42
C HIS A 759 31.87 43.70 -51.55
N PRO A 760 32.57 42.89 -52.43
CA PRO A 760 32.16 41.94 -53.51
C PRO A 760 32.94 40.58 -53.63
N ALA A 761 32.74 39.89 -54.77
CA ALA A 761 32.97 38.50 -55.22
C ALA A 761 34.35 38.10 -55.81
N ALA A 762 34.56 36.78 -56.01
CA ALA A 762 35.22 36.09 -57.16
C ALA A 762 35.07 34.54 -56.97
N ALA A 763 34.34 33.75 -57.78
CA ALA A 763 34.54 33.26 -59.15
C ALA A 763 35.61 32.14 -59.32
N ALA A 764 35.17 30.88 -59.53
CA ALA A 764 35.70 29.94 -60.54
C ALA A 764 34.87 28.64 -60.61
N ALA A 765 34.60 28.20 -61.84
CA ALA A 765 33.73 27.10 -62.23
C ALA A 765 34.46 25.75 -62.35
N ASN A 766 33.74 24.63 -62.21
CA ASN A 766 33.69 23.60 -63.25
C ASN A 766 32.58 22.56 -63.00
N ALA A 767 32.01 22.11 -64.11
CA ALA A 767 30.78 21.34 -64.23
C ALA A 767 31.00 19.82 -64.23
N SER A 768 30.00 19.08 -63.73
CA SER A 768 29.52 17.85 -64.36
C SER A 768 28.12 17.53 -63.84
N ALA A 769 27.14 17.53 -64.74
CA ALA A 769 25.73 17.32 -64.47
C ALA A 769 25.35 15.83 -64.46
N PHE A 770 24.57 15.41 -63.47
CA PHE A 770 23.63 14.27 -63.53
C PHE A 770 22.40 14.60 -62.66
N PRO A 771 21.19 14.10 -63.01
CA PRO A 771 19.94 14.63 -62.48
C PRO A 771 19.69 14.14 -61.04
N ARG A 772 19.52 15.10 -60.11
CA ARG A 772 19.02 14.85 -58.75
C ARG A 772 17.50 14.78 -58.77
N ILE A 773 16.95 13.62 -58.45
CA ILE A 773 15.56 13.48 -57.99
C ILE A 773 15.47 14.20 -56.64
N SER A 774 14.58 15.19 -56.55
CA SER A 774 14.28 15.94 -55.34
C SER A 774 13.55 15.04 -54.33
N ALA A 775 14.31 14.39 -53.46
CA ALA A 775 13.77 13.79 -52.24
C ALA A 775 13.53 14.90 -51.22
N THR A 776 12.29 15.01 -50.75
CA THR A 776 11.93 15.77 -49.55
C THR A 776 12.78 15.30 -48.36
N PRO A 777 13.26 16.20 -47.47
CA PRO A 777 14.08 15.79 -46.35
C PRO A 777 13.25 14.91 -45.41
N THR A 778 13.48 13.60 -45.50
CA THR A 778 13.02 12.63 -44.52
C THR A 778 13.70 13.00 -43.19
N PRO A 779 12.96 13.08 -42.06
CA PRO A 779 13.59 13.39 -40.77
C PRO A 779 14.72 12.38 -40.53
N ALA A 780 15.94 12.89 -40.32
CA ALA A 780 17.13 12.09 -40.16
C ALA A 780 16.89 11.03 -39.07
N ALA A 781 17.07 9.76 -39.43
CA ALA A 781 17.00 8.66 -38.47
C ALA A 781 17.95 8.96 -37.28
N PRO A 782 17.53 8.69 -36.03
CA PRO A 782 18.36 8.96 -34.87
C PRO A 782 19.72 8.25 -35.03
N PRO A 783 20.83 8.89 -34.63
CA PRO A 783 22.14 8.29 -34.78
C PRO A 783 22.19 6.93 -34.04
N PRO A 784 22.83 5.92 -34.63
CA PRO A 784 22.87 4.58 -34.07
C PRO A 784 23.53 4.61 -32.68
N SER A 785 22.92 3.89 -31.74
CA SER A 785 23.25 3.92 -30.32
C SER A 785 24.63 3.31 -30.05
N THR A 786 25.68 4.13 -29.97
CA THR A 786 27.01 3.70 -29.52
C THR A 786 26.97 3.19 -28.07
N LEU A 787 27.80 2.23 -27.68
CA LEU A 787 27.93 1.84 -26.26
C LEU A 787 28.73 2.91 -25.52
N PRO A 788 28.14 3.66 -24.58
CA PRO A 788 28.87 4.66 -23.83
C PRO A 788 29.86 3.97 -22.88
N SER A 789 31.12 4.39 -22.91
CA SER A 789 32.21 3.88 -22.05
C SER A 789 31.81 3.84 -20.57
N ASN A 790 31.03 4.81 -20.13
CA ASN A 790 30.69 4.97 -18.72
C ASN A 790 29.67 3.89 -18.26
N LEU A 791 28.78 3.38 -19.13
CA LEU A 791 27.95 2.22 -18.79
C LEU A 791 28.78 0.94 -18.65
N LEU A 792 29.81 0.78 -19.48
CA LEU A 792 30.74 -0.34 -19.37
C LEU A 792 31.56 -0.24 -18.08
N LYS A 793 31.98 0.97 -17.67
CA LYS A 793 32.61 1.20 -16.36
C LYS A 793 31.69 0.76 -15.22
N LEU A 794 30.38 1.04 -15.26
CA LEU A 794 29.44 0.58 -14.23
C LEU A 794 29.42 -0.94 -14.08
N VAL A 795 29.45 -1.72 -15.18
CA VAL A 795 29.48 -3.20 -15.08
C VAL A 795 30.75 -3.69 -14.37
N VAL A 796 31.87 -3.01 -14.61
CA VAL A 796 33.17 -3.44 -14.08
C VAL A 796 33.41 -2.95 -12.64
N GLN A 797 33.02 -1.72 -12.35
CA GLN A 797 33.41 -0.97 -11.16
C GLN A 797 32.28 -0.84 -10.12
N ALA A 798 31.06 -1.31 -10.41
CA ALA A 798 29.96 -1.25 -9.45
C ALA A 798 30.33 -1.91 -8.12
N SER A 799 30.16 -1.16 -7.03
CA SER A 799 30.38 -1.64 -5.67
C SER A 799 29.28 -2.60 -5.20
N VAL A 800 28.09 -2.51 -5.82
CA VAL A 800 26.90 -3.31 -5.51
C VAL A 800 26.59 -4.24 -6.69
N PRO A 801 26.42 -5.56 -6.47
CA PRO A 801 26.20 -6.52 -7.55
C PRO A 801 24.91 -6.26 -8.33
N GLU A 802 23.87 -5.73 -7.69
CA GLU A 802 22.60 -5.37 -8.35
C GLU A 802 22.78 -4.32 -9.44
N VAL A 803 23.63 -3.31 -9.20
CA VAL A 803 23.98 -2.29 -10.21
C VAL A 803 24.67 -2.94 -11.39
N ALA A 804 25.64 -3.83 -11.15
CA ALA A 804 26.37 -4.53 -12.20
C ALA A 804 25.43 -5.39 -13.06
N VAL A 805 24.52 -6.15 -12.45
CA VAL A 805 23.53 -6.99 -13.14
C VAL A 805 22.59 -6.14 -14.00
N LYS A 806 22.10 -5.02 -13.46
CA LYS A 806 21.19 -4.12 -14.18
C LYS A 806 21.91 -3.39 -15.33
N ALA A 807 23.14 -2.93 -15.11
CA ALA A 807 23.97 -2.33 -16.15
C ALA A 807 24.27 -3.35 -17.26
N GLN A 808 24.55 -4.61 -16.90
CA GLN A 808 24.74 -5.69 -17.85
C GLN A 808 23.46 -5.94 -18.69
N LYS A 809 22.27 -5.92 -18.07
CA LYS A 809 20.98 -6.04 -18.78
C LYS A 809 20.79 -4.93 -19.81
N VAL A 810 21.04 -3.68 -19.42
CA VAL A 810 20.93 -2.50 -20.32
C VAL A 810 21.92 -2.59 -21.46
N LEU A 811 23.18 -2.93 -21.19
CA LEU A 811 24.21 -3.10 -22.21
C LEU A 811 23.92 -4.26 -23.15
N ARG A 812 23.36 -5.36 -22.63
CA ARG A 812 22.93 -6.50 -23.44
C ARG A 812 21.86 -6.08 -24.45
N ALA A 813 20.85 -5.33 -24.02
CA ALA A 813 19.80 -4.83 -24.93
C ALA A 813 20.39 -3.93 -26.03
N ARG A 814 21.34 -3.06 -25.68
CA ARG A 814 22.03 -2.19 -26.66
C ARG A 814 22.94 -2.96 -27.61
N LEU A 815 23.70 -3.93 -27.10
CA LEU A 815 24.54 -4.82 -27.90
C LEU A 815 23.70 -5.62 -28.89
N ARG A 816 22.56 -6.18 -28.48
CA ARG A 816 21.63 -6.85 -29.39
C ARG A 816 21.19 -5.95 -30.54
N SER A 817 20.81 -4.69 -30.23
CA SER A 817 20.43 -3.72 -31.26
C SER A 817 21.56 -3.37 -32.22
N LEU A 818 22.83 -3.38 -31.76
CA LEU A 818 23.99 -3.12 -32.60
C LEU A 818 24.38 -4.31 -33.49
N LEU A 819 24.12 -5.53 -33.02
CA LEU A 819 24.45 -6.74 -33.76
C LEU A 819 23.50 -6.96 -34.94
N GLY A 820 22.26 -6.46 -34.88
CA GLY A 820 21.26 -6.66 -35.95
C GLY A 820 20.91 -8.14 -36.14
N LEU A 821 21.16 -8.98 -35.13
CA LEU A 821 20.94 -10.42 -35.15
C LEU A 821 19.60 -10.71 -34.47
N GLU A 822 18.59 -11.02 -35.28
CA GLU A 822 17.32 -11.57 -34.79
C GLU A 822 17.55 -13.08 -34.52
N ASP A 823 17.46 -13.44 -33.24
CA ASP A 823 17.40 -14.80 -32.66
C ASP A 823 18.64 -15.72 -32.67
N ALA A 824 19.50 -15.72 -33.69
CA ALA A 824 20.53 -16.78 -33.83
C ALA A 824 21.72 -16.67 -32.86
N HIS A 825 21.99 -15.49 -32.29
CA HIS A 825 23.22 -15.22 -31.50
C HIS A 825 22.92 -14.57 -30.15
N ASP A 826 21.88 -15.05 -29.49
CA ASP A 826 21.34 -14.41 -28.29
C ASP A 826 22.29 -14.44 -27.07
N SER A 827 23.31 -15.32 -27.13
CA SER A 827 24.39 -15.49 -26.15
C SER A 827 25.60 -14.58 -26.39
N GLU A 828 25.77 -14.02 -27.58
CA GLU A 828 26.96 -13.24 -27.90
C GLU A 828 27.15 -12.00 -27.00
N PRO A 829 26.13 -11.15 -26.78
CA PRO A 829 26.26 -10.01 -25.87
C PRO A 829 26.72 -10.42 -24.46
N ASP A 830 26.30 -11.60 -23.99
CA ASP A 830 26.70 -12.10 -22.68
C ASP A 830 28.20 -12.42 -22.66
N LEU A 831 28.78 -12.95 -23.74
CA LEU A 831 30.20 -13.27 -23.82
C LEU A 831 31.06 -12.01 -23.79
N TRP A 832 30.69 -10.98 -24.55
CA TRP A 832 31.37 -9.68 -24.49
C TRP A 832 31.38 -9.12 -23.07
N LEU A 833 30.24 -9.17 -22.37
CA LEU A 833 30.10 -8.63 -21.01
C LEU A 833 30.70 -9.55 -19.93
N GLN A 834 30.71 -10.86 -20.12
CA GLN A 834 31.28 -11.85 -19.18
C GLN A 834 32.81 -11.80 -19.16
N HIS A 835 33.44 -11.53 -20.29
CA HIS A 835 34.90 -11.42 -20.39
C HIS A 835 35.44 -10.06 -19.94
N LEU A 836 34.58 -9.09 -19.59
CA LEU A 836 35.06 -7.83 -19.02
C LEU A 836 35.77 -8.11 -17.69
N PRO A 837 36.92 -7.46 -17.43
CA PRO A 837 37.62 -7.61 -16.16
C PRO A 837 36.67 -7.14 -15.05
N ARG A 838 36.36 -7.98 -14.05
CA ARG A 838 35.50 -7.59 -12.93
C ARG A 838 36.36 -7.22 -11.72
N SER A 839 36.04 -6.11 -11.07
CA SER A 839 36.72 -5.73 -9.83
C SER A 839 36.31 -6.67 -8.69
N ARG A 840 37.21 -7.57 -8.27
CA ARG A 840 36.95 -8.55 -7.20
C ARG A 840 37.29 -7.95 -5.82
N GLY A 841 36.46 -7.02 -5.34
CA GLY A 841 36.40 -6.59 -3.93
C GLY A 841 37.02 -5.24 -3.57
N LYS A 842 36.65 -4.75 -2.37
CA LYS A 842 36.95 -3.42 -1.77
C LYS A 842 38.43 -3.11 -1.47
N GLY A 843 39.38 -3.93 -1.94
CA GLY A 843 40.80 -3.58 -1.78
C GLY A 843 41.09 -2.28 -2.54
N LYS A 844 41.91 -1.37 -2.02
CA LYS A 844 42.47 -0.29 -2.85
C LYS A 844 43.22 -0.96 -4.00
N TRP A 845 42.67 -0.88 -5.21
CA TRP A 845 43.37 -1.38 -6.39
C TRP A 845 44.66 -0.59 -6.53
N SER A 846 45.76 -1.27 -6.85
CA SER A 846 46.92 -0.55 -7.34
C SER A 846 46.50 0.21 -8.60
N ASP A 847 46.97 1.44 -8.77
CA ASP A 847 46.65 2.31 -9.92
C ASP A 847 46.84 1.61 -11.28
N GLY A 848 47.63 0.53 -11.33
CA GLY A 848 47.81 -0.30 -12.50
C GLY A 848 46.54 -1.01 -12.97
N ALA A 849 45.77 -1.62 -12.07
CA ALA A 849 44.68 -2.51 -12.47
C ALA A 849 43.45 -1.75 -13.02
N ASN A 850 43.24 -0.50 -12.61
CA ASN A 850 42.22 0.38 -13.20
C ASN A 850 42.57 0.75 -14.65
N LYS A 851 43.86 0.97 -14.96
CA LYS A 851 44.31 1.36 -16.32
C LYS A 851 44.01 0.30 -17.38
N TRP A 852 44.02 -0.99 -17.02
CA TRP A 852 43.79 -2.08 -17.99
C TRP A 852 42.30 -2.20 -18.30
N THR A 853 41.48 -2.09 -17.26
CA THR A 853 40.03 -2.01 -17.35
C THR A 853 39.61 -0.84 -18.23
N ASP A 854 40.14 0.35 -17.98
CA ASP A 854 39.81 1.55 -18.77
C ASP A 854 40.22 1.38 -20.24
N ALA A 855 41.36 0.73 -20.52
CA ALA A 855 41.78 0.43 -21.88
C ALA A 855 40.82 -0.52 -22.60
N ILE A 856 40.33 -1.57 -21.93
CA ILE A 856 39.36 -2.53 -22.49
C ILE A 856 37.99 -1.87 -22.69
N VAL A 857 37.52 -1.10 -21.71
CA VAL A 857 36.24 -0.38 -21.76
C VAL A 857 36.23 0.66 -22.88
N SER A 858 37.30 1.47 -22.99
CA SER A 858 37.46 2.45 -24.07
C SER A 858 37.53 1.77 -25.44
N PHE A 859 38.25 0.64 -25.53
CA PHE A 859 38.35 -0.14 -26.76
C PHE A 859 36.99 -0.68 -27.20
N LEU A 860 36.22 -1.32 -26.31
CA LEU A 860 34.92 -1.89 -26.66
C LEU A 860 33.91 -0.80 -27.05
N SER A 861 33.94 0.34 -26.36
CA SER A 861 33.13 1.52 -26.73
C SER A 861 33.47 2.00 -28.15
N GLU A 862 34.77 2.13 -28.48
CA GLU A 862 35.25 2.52 -29.82
C GLU A 862 34.88 1.49 -30.91
N ALA A 863 34.98 0.19 -30.60
CA ALA A 863 34.60 -0.90 -31.51
C ALA A 863 33.11 -0.87 -31.84
N SER A 864 32.26 -0.70 -30.81
CA SER A 864 30.81 -0.58 -30.97
C SER A 864 30.43 0.69 -31.73
N ALA A 865 31.13 1.80 -31.49
CA ALA A 865 30.88 3.06 -32.17
C ALA A 865 31.26 2.99 -33.65
N ALA A 866 32.31 2.24 -33.99
CA ALA A 866 32.68 2.01 -35.37
C ALA A 866 31.59 1.20 -36.11
N VAL A 867 31.08 0.13 -35.50
CA VAL A 867 29.96 -0.66 -36.07
C VAL A 867 28.74 0.21 -36.27
N ALA A 868 28.36 0.98 -35.24
CA ALA A 868 27.24 1.91 -35.32
C ALA A 868 27.39 2.90 -36.50
N ARG A 869 28.58 3.48 -36.69
CA ARG A 869 28.81 4.50 -37.74
C ARG A 869 28.88 3.91 -39.15
N ARG A 870 29.40 2.69 -39.31
CA ARG A 870 29.69 2.10 -40.63
C ARG A 870 29.40 0.60 -40.65
N PRO A 871 28.15 0.16 -40.43
CA PRO A 871 27.82 -1.27 -40.40
C PRO A 871 28.15 -1.95 -41.73
N GLU A 872 27.89 -1.26 -42.84
CA GLU A 872 28.15 -1.75 -44.21
C GLU A 872 29.62 -2.11 -44.44
N GLN A 873 30.56 -1.33 -43.89
CA GLN A 873 31.99 -1.60 -44.08
C GLN A 873 32.39 -2.96 -43.45
N PHE A 874 31.83 -3.28 -42.28
CA PHE A 874 32.12 -4.55 -41.61
C PHE A 874 31.38 -5.71 -42.28
N TRP A 875 30.19 -5.45 -42.81
CA TRP A 875 29.44 -6.40 -43.63
C TRP A 875 30.17 -6.73 -44.94
N GLU A 876 30.68 -5.73 -45.66
CA GLU A 876 31.50 -5.91 -46.87
C GLU A 876 32.80 -6.67 -46.58
N THR A 877 33.44 -6.37 -45.44
CA THR A 877 34.61 -7.13 -44.98
C THR A 877 34.24 -8.61 -44.77
N GLN A 878 33.10 -8.86 -44.14
CA GLN A 878 32.61 -10.22 -43.93
C GLN A 878 32.31 -10.93 -45.26
N LEU A 879 31.67 -10.24 -46.20
CA LEU A 879 31.35 -10.76 -47.53
C LEU A 879 32.61 -11.07 -48.36
N SER A 880 33.58 -10.15 -48.40
CA SER A 880 34.84 -10.34 -49.13
C SER A 880 35.63 -11.54 -48.61
N LEU A 881 35.78 -11.66 -47.29
CA LEU A 881 36.45 -12.82 -46.67
C LEU A 881 35.70 -14.14 -46.88
N SER A 882 34.37 -14.09 -47.01
CA SER A 882 33.56 -15.27 -47.31
C SER A 882 33.67 -15.68 -48.78
N ALA A 883 33.81 -14.71 -49.70
CA ALA A 883 33.96 -14.94 -51.13
C ALA A 883 35.31 -15.58 -51.49
N ASP A 884 36.38 -15.21 -50.78
CA ASP A 884 37.73 -15.74 -50.99
C ASP A 884 37.94 -17.15 -50.41
N SER A 885 36.94 -17.70 -49.72
CA SER A 885 37.04 -19.01 -49.08
C SER A 885 37.00 -20.13 -50.12
N PRO A 886 38.08 -20.93 -50.30
CA PRO A 886 38.16 -21.98 -51.31
C PRO A 886 37.11 -23.08 -51.11
N ALA A 887 36.56 -23.20 -49.89
CA ALA A 887 35.49 -24.13 -49.54
C ALA A 887 34.15 -23.84 -50.26
N ALA A 888 33.93 -22.63 -50.77
CA ALA A 888 32.74 -22.29 -51.54
C ALA A 888 32.66 -23.02 -52.89
N SER A 889 33.80 -23.55 -53.40
CA SER A 889 33.90 -24.18 -54.71
C SER A 889 33.54 -25.68 -54.75
N CYS A 890 33.31 -26.36 -53.61
CA CYS A 890 33.24 -27.83 -53.55
C CYS A 890 31.91 -28.44 -53.07
N GLY A 891 30.77 -27.74 -53.17
CA GLY A 891 29.46 -28.29 -52.75
C GLY A 891 28.31 -27.99 -53.71
N PRO A 892 27.35 -28.91 -53.91
CA PRO A 892 26.15 -28.67 -54.69
C PRO A 892 25.33 -27.53 -54.08
N GLN A 893 24.88 -26.60 -54.91
CA GLN A 893 24.12 -25.39 -54.56
C GLN A 893 22.95 -25.74 -53.62
N THR A 894 23.11 -25.46 -52.33
CA THR A 894 22.00 -25.43 -51.38
C THR A 894 21.05 -24.29 -51.76
N ALA A 895 19.75 -24.55 -51.69
CA ALA A 895 18.68 -23.69 -52.21
C ALA A 895 18.84 -22.19 -51.83
N PRO A 896 18.48 -21.26 -52.74
CA PRO A 896 18.72 -19.81 -52.62
C PRO A 896 17.93 -19.06 -51.52
N GLY A 897 17.52 -19.74 -50.44
CA GLY A 897 16.80 -19.16 -49.30
C GLY A 897 17.47 -19.34 -47.93
N GLN A 898 18.57 -20.08 -47.83
CA GLN A 898 19.31 -20.30 -46.57
C GLN A 898 20.57 -19.42 -46.42
N ALA A 899 20.80 -18.51 -47.38
CA ALA A 899 21.99 -17.67 -47.45
C ALA A 899 21.79 -16.36 -46.66
N GLY A 900 22.12 -16.43 -45.37
CA GLY A 900 22.25 -15.28 -44.50
C GLY A 900 22.89 -15.68 -43.18
N GLN A 901 23.97 -16.46 -43.20
CA GLN A 901 24.75 -16.71 -41.99
C GLN A 901 25.49 -15.41 -41.63
N SER A 902 24.81 -14.54 -40.89
CA SER A 902 25.41 -13.35 -40.32
C SER A 902 26.23 -13.76 -39.10
N PHE A 903 27.54 -13.52 -39.16
CA PHE A 903 28.42 -13.51 -37.98
C PHE A 903 28.42 -12.10 -37.40
N SER A 904 28.92 -11.99 -36.18
CA SER A 904 28.95 -10.72 -35.46
C SER A 904 29.72 -9.61 -36.17
N LEU A 905 29.03 -8.54 -36.59
CA LEU A 905 29.66 -7.30 -37.03
C LEU A 905 30.58 -6.70 -35.96
N LEU A 906 30.22 -6.87 -34.68
CA LEU A 906 31.05 -6.45 -33.56
C LEU A 906 32.33 -7.27 -33.45
N GLY A 907 32.26 -8.59 -33.69
CA GLY A 907 33.44 -9.46 -33.75
C GLY A 907 34.43 -9.04 -34.83
N VAL A 908 33.94 -8.71 -36.03
CA VAL A 908 34.77 -8.22 -37.13
C VAL A 908 35.45 -6.90 -36.76
N SER A 909 34.66 -5.92 -36.29
CA SER A 909 35.16 -4.60 -35.89
C SER A 909 36.17 -4.70 -34.75
N ALA A 910 35.87 -5.47 -33.71
CA ALA A 910 36.75 -5.66 -32.57
C ALA A 910 38.07 -6.33 -32.98
N LEU A 911 38.06 -7.36 -33.82
CA LEU A 911 39.30 -7.99 -34.27
C LEU A 911 40.17 -7.04 -35.10
N GLN A 912 39.57 -6.31 -36.05
CA GLN A 912 40.30 -5.31 -36.84
C GLN A 912 40.90 -4.20 -35.97
N GLN A 913 40.13 -3.69 -35.00
CA GLN A 913 40.62 -2.66 -34.09
C GLN A 913 41.69 -3.21 -33.14
N ALA A 914 41.58 -4.45 -32.66
CA ALA A 914 42.59 -5.07 -31.80
C ALA A 914 43.93 -5.23 -32.54
N LEU A 915 43.90 -5.59 -33.83
CA LEU A 915 45.09 -5.66 -34.68
C LEU A 915 45.75 -4.27 -34.85
N LYS A 916 44.96 -3.21 -35.03
CA LYS A 916 45.46 -1.81 -35.06
C LYS A 916 46.04 -1.37 -33.70
N VAL A 917 45.42 -1.78 -32.60
CA VAL A 917 45.90 -1.49 -31.24
C VAL A 917 47.22 -2.21 -30.99
N ALA A 918 47.35 -3.47 -31.42
CA ALA A 918 48.57 -4.25 -31.27
C ALA A 918 49.79 -3.59 -31.95
N SER A 919 49.61 -3.07 -33.17
CA SER A 919 50.66 -2.40 -33.95
C SER A 919 50.89 -0.94 -33.55
N SER A 920 50.06 -0.35 -32.69
CA SER A 920 50.19 1.06 -32.31
C SER A 920 51.35 1.30 -31.33
N SER A 921 52.37 2.04 -31.75
CA SER A 921 53.44 2.50 -30.84
C SER A 921 52.97 3.55 -29.82
N LYS A 922 51.83 4.19 -30.05
CA LYS A 922 51.29 5.25 -29.18
C LYS A 922 50.60 4.74 -27.92
N ARG A 923 50.12 3.49 -27.92
CA ARG A 923 49.43 2.90 -26.77
C ARG A 923 50.42 2.14 -25.87
N PRO A 924 50.34 2.27 -24.53
CA PRO A 924 51.19 1.52 -23.61
C PRO A 924 51.13 0.01 -23.86
N SER A 925 52.26 -0.69 -23.73
CA SER A 925 52.35 -2.14 -23.97
C SER A 925 51.33 -2.94 -23.16
N PHE A 926 51.12 -2.58 -21.88
CA PHE A 926 50.14 -3.24 -21.02
C PHE A 926 48.69 -3.09 -21.56
N SER A 927 48.32 -1.92 -22.08
CA SER A 927 46.98 -1.68 -22.66
C SER A 927 46.80 -2.48 -23.95
N ARG A 928 47.84 -2.58 -24.78
CA ARG A 928 47.82 -3.39 -26.01
C ARG A 928 47.61 -4.87 -25.72
N ALA A 929 48.39 -5.41 -24.78
CA ALA A 929 48.27 -6.81 -24.36
C ALA A 929 46.89 -7.12 -23.73
N ALA A 930 46.37 -6.22 -22.89
CA ALA A 930 45.06 -6.39 -22.26
C ALA A 930 43.91 -6.42 -23.29
N VAL A 931 43.91 -5.49 -24.25
CA VAL A 931 42.92 -5.45 -25.34
C VAL A 931 43.01 -6.70 -26.21
N CYS A 932 44.22 -7.11 -26.62
CA CYS A 932 44.41 -8.32 -27.41
C CYS A 932 43.94 -9.58 -26.68
N SER A 933 44.22 -9.68 -25.38
CA SER A 933 43.78 -10.81 -24.55
C SER A 933 42.26 -10.86 -24.39
N TYR A 934 41.63 -9.69 -24.20
CA TYR A 934 40.17 -9.59 -24.10
C TYR A 934 39.48 -10.05 -25.39
N VAL A 935 39.89 -9.51 -26.53
CA VAL A 935 39.28 -9.85 -27.84
C VAL A 935 39.54 -11.30 -28.21
N ALA A 936 40.74 -11.81 -27.99
CA ALA A 936 41.05 -13.22 -28.20
C ALA A 936 40.16 -14.13 -27.34
N GLY A 937 39.99 -13.79 -26.05
CA GLY A 937 39.13 -14.55 -25.14
C GLY A 937 37.68 -14.63 -25.61
N VAL A 938 37.09 -13.48 -25.97
CA VAL A 938 35.70 -13.41 -26.45
C VAL A 938 35.52 -14.19 -27.75
N LEU A 939 36.41 -14.01 -28.73
CA LEU A 939 36.29 -14.69 -30.03
C LEU A 939 36.51 -16.19 -29.93
N MET A 940 37.41 -16.67 -29.06
CA MET A 940 37.54 -18.10 -28.78
C MET A 940 36.24 -18.67 -28.19
N ALA A 941 35.65 -17.99 -27.20
CA ALA A 941 34.38 -18.43 -26.61
C ALA A 941 33.22 -18.42 -27.63
N LEU A 942 33.19 -17.43 -28.54
CA LEU A 942 32.22 -17.38 -29.63
C LEU A 942 32.39 -18.55 -30.60
N ILE A 943 33.62 -18.87 -31.00
CA ILE A 943 33.93 -20.04 -31.84
C ILE A 943 33.43 -21.33 -31.17
N ASP A 944 33.60 -21.44 -29.85
CA ASP A 944 33.23 -22.66 -29.13
C ASP A 944 31.70 -22.85 -29.04
N ILE A 945 30.94 -21.75 -28.92
CA ILE A 945 29.48 -21.76 -28.71
C ILE A 945 28.68 -21.78 -30.03
N GLN A 946 29.22 -21.23 -31.13
CA GLN A 946 28.51 -21.21 -32.40
C GLN A 946 28.32 -22.62 -32.98
N THR A 947 27.11 -22.89 -33.47
CA THR A 947 26.75 -24.15 -34.17
C THR A 947 27.56 -24.31 -35.46
N LEU A 948 27.88 -23.20 -36.12
CA LEU A 948 28.67 -23.14 -37.35
C LEU A 948 29.98 -22.39 -37.09
N ARG A 949 31.01 -23.14 -36.69
CA ARG A 949 32.34 -22.59 -36.34
C ARG A 949 33.14 -22.11 -37.55
N ALA A 950 32.99 -22.78 -38.69
CA ALA A 950 33.81 -22.57 -39.88
C ALA A 950 33.92 -21.10 -40.32
N PRO A 951 32.81 -20.36 -40.48
CA PRO A 951 32.91 -19.02 -41.04
C PRO A 951 33.57 -18.02 -40.09
N LEU A 952 33.29 -18.11 -38.77
CA LEU A 952 33.97 -17.29 -37.78
C LEU A 952 35.47 -17.62 -37.73
N CYS A 953 35.84 -18.90 -37.85
CA CYS A 953 37.25 -19.31 -37.94
C CYS A 953 37.92 -18.75 -39.20
N GLN A 954 37.26 -18.82 -40.36
CA GLN A 954 37.77 -18.27 -41.63
C GLN A 954 37.97 -16.76 -41.56
N LEU A 955 37.01 -16.05 -40.96
CA LEU A 955 37.10 -14.61 -40.75
C LEU A 955 38.28 -14.24 -39.86
N VAL A 956 38.47 -14.95 -38.75
CA VAL A 956 39.61 -14.76 -37.84
C VAL A 956 40.93 -15.00 -38.57
N ILE A 957 41.03 -16.10 -39.33
CA ILE A 957 42.24 -16.45 -40.08
C ILE A 957 42.53 -15.37 -41.14
N GLY A 958 41.53 -14.99 -41.93
CA GLY A 958 41.66 -14.00 -43.01
C GLY A 958 42.05 -12.61 -42.52
N LEU A 959 41.48 -12.13 -41.42
CA LEU A 959 41.81 -10.82 -40.87
C LEU A 959 43.22 -10.76 -40.27
N ILE A 960 43.63 -11.80 -39.53
CA ILE A 960 44.97 -11.83 -38.92
C ILE A 960 46.05 -12.00 -39.99
N SER A 961 45.82 -12.83 -41.01
CA SER A 961 46.76 -13.01 -42.13
C SER A 961 46.89 -11.75 -42.98
N ALA A 962 45.77 -11.07 -43.28
CA ALA A 962 45.79 -9.79 -43.98
C ALA A 962 46.57 -8.71 -43.20
N ALA A 963 46.41 -8.63 -41.89
CA ALA A 963 47.15 -7.69 -41.05
C ALA A 963 48.66 -8.01 -40.96
N ALA A 964 49.03 -9.29 -40.93
CA ALA A 964 50.42 -9.72 -40.99
C ALA A 964 51.07 -9.34 -42.34
N ALA A 965 50.36 -9.55 -43.45
CA ALA A 965 50.81 -9.15 -44.78
C ALA A 965 51.00 -7.63 -44.88
N GLN A 966 50.05 -6.83 -44.36
CA GLN A 966 50.17 -5.37 -44.32
C GLN A 966 51.37 -4.90 -43.49
N SER A 967 51.61 -5.53 -42.33
CA SER A 967 52.75 -5.18 -41.47
C SER A 967 54.09 -5.48 -42.15
N SER A 968 54.16 -6.60 -42.90
CA SER A 968 55.35 -6.97 -43.66
C SER A 968 55.64 -5.98 -44.80
N ALA A 969 54.60 -5.50 -45.50
CA ALA A 969 54.73 -4.52 -46.58
C ALA A 969 55.21 -3.15 -46.08
N VAL A 970 54.71 -2.69 -44.93
CA VAL A 970 55.16 -1.44 -44.31
C VAL A 970 56.61 -1.58 -43.82
N SER A 971 56.98 -2.72 -43.21
CA SER A 971 58.37 -2.95 -42.79
C SER A 971 59.34 -3.03 -43.97
N ALA A 972 58.91 -3.57 -45.12
CA ALA A 972 59.72 -3.61 -46.33
C ALA A 972 60.00 -2.20 -46.87
N ALA A 973 59.02 -1.29 -46.78
CA ALA A 973 59.16 0.10 -47.24
C ALA A 973 60.08 0.95 -46.33
N ASP A 974 60.15 0.66 -45.02
CA ASP A 974 61.02 1.38 -44.08
C ASP A 974 62.43 0.77 -43.93
N SER A 975 62.69 -0.42 -44.50
CA SER A 975 63.90 -1.22 -44.25
C SER A 975 65.17 -0.85 -45.06
N ASP A 976 65.19 0.27 -45.79
CA ASP A 976 66.34 0.70 -46.59
C ASP A 976 67.58 1.16 -45.78
N ALA A 977 67.59 1.06 -44.44
CA ALA A 977 68.72 1.56 -43.63
C ALA A 977 69.43 0.55 -42.69
N THR A 978 68.79 -0.47 -42.09
CA THR A 978 69.52 -1.43 -41.23
C THR A 978 68.74 -2.75 -41.07
N GLY A 979 69.38 -3.87 -41.40
CA GLY A 979 68.73 -5.15 -41.71
C GLY A 979 68.13 -5.97 -40.55
N VAL A 980 67.37 -6.98 -41.00
CA VAL A 980 66.63 -8.05 -40.29
C VAL A 980 65.28 -7.61 -39.70
N ALA A 981 64.29 -7.38 -40.57
CA ALA A 981 62.88 -7.34 -40.20
C ALA A 981 62.25 -8.73 -40.30
N SER A 982 62.21 -9.48 -39.20
CA SER A 982 61.30 -10.62 -39.09
C SER A 982 59.87 -10.06 -38.96
N GLY A 983 58.99 -10.32 -39.92
CA GLY A 983 57.58 -9.90 -39.96
C GLY A 983 56.70 -10.53 -38.87
N GLN A 984 57.19 -10.60 -37.64
CA GLN A 984 56.48 -11.10 -36.47
C GLN A 984 55.60 -9.98 -35.90
N LEU A 985 54.35 -10.32 -35.60
CA LEU A 985 53.47 -9.48 -34.80
C LEU A 985 54.16 -9.14 -33.46
N PRO A 986 53.96 -7.93 -32.91
CA PRO A 986 54.57 -7.53 -31.65
C PRO A 986 54.20 -8.50 -30.52
N SER A 987 55.07 -8.64 -29.51
CA SER A 987 54.89 -9.59 -28.41
C SER A 987 53.54 -9.46 -27.69
N GLU A 988 53.00 -8.25 -27.65
CA GLU A 988 51.70 -7.92 -27.05
C GLU A 988 50.50 -8.51 -27.83
N ALA A 989 50.71 -8.89 -29.10
CA ALA A 989 49.73 -9.55 -29.96
C ALA A 989 49.69 -11.08 -29.78
N GLN A 990 50.51 -11.64 -28.89
CA GLN A 990 50.55 -13.09 -28.64
C GLN A 990 49.17 -13.72 -28.35
N PRO A 991 48.21 -13.07 -27.66
CA PRO A 991 46.86 -13.62 -27.51
C PRO A 991 46.11 -13.78 -28.85
N LEU A 992 46.31 -12.87 -29.81
CA LEU A 992 45.69 -12.97 -31.15
C LEU A 992 46.29 -14.11 -31.97
N LEU A 993 47.59 -14.39 -31.79
CA LEU A 993 48.22 -15.58 -32.39
C LEU A 993 47.66 -16.89 -31.80
N ARG A 994 47.32 -16.90 -30.50
CA ARG A 994 46.62 -18.05 -29.89
C ARG A 994 45.21 -18.20 -30.45
N LEU A 995 44.49 -17.11 -30.66
CA LEU A 995 43.19 -17.11 -31.33
C LEU A 995 43.30 -17.69 -32.76
N LEU A 996 44.34 -17.30 -33.53
CA LEU A 996 44.61 -17.85 -34.86
C LEU A 996 44.87 -19.37 -34.81
N ALA A 997 45.67 -19.83 -33.84
CA ALA A 997 45.94 -21.25 -33.64
C ALA A 997 44.65 -22.03 -33.26
N HIS A 998 43.78 -21.45 -32.43
CA HIS A 998 42.48 -22.05 -32.08
C HIS A 998 41.55 -22.13 -33.29
N ALA A 999 41.42 -21.04 -34.05
CA ALA A 999 40.57 -20.99 -35.25
C ALA A 999 41.04 -21.99 -36.33
N THR A 1000 42.35 -22.09 -36.57
CA THR A 1000 42.92 -23.07 -37.51
C THR A 1000 42.71 -24.50 -37.03
N ALA A 1001 42.90 -24.78 -35.74
CA ALA A 1001 42.61 -26.09 -35.15
C ALA A 1001 41.13 -26.48 -35.33
N CYS A 1002 40.18 -25.58 -34.99
CA CYS A 1002 38.75 -25.81 -35.16
C CYS A 1002 38.37 -26.06 -36.62
N LEU A 1003 38.90 -25.27 -37.56
CA LEU A 1003 38.63 -25.45 -38.98
C LEU A 1003 39.21 -26.77 -39.51
N SER A 1004 40.43 -27.13 -39.10
CA SER A 1004 41.06 -28.40 -39.48
C SER A 1004 40.28 -29.62 -38.95
N ALA A 1005 39.80 -29.55 -37.71
CA ALA A 1005 38.97 -30.60 -37.12
C ALA A 1005 37.64 -30.77 -37.88
N GLN A 1006 37.02 -29.66 -38.29
CA GLN A 1006 35.80 -29.71 -39.09
C GLN A 1006 36.02 -30.31 -40.49
N VAL A 1007 37.15 -29.99 -41.13
CA VAL A 1007 37.54 -30.60 -42.42
C VAL A 1007 37.80 -32.10 -42.25
N GLN A 1008 38.48 -32.52 -41.17
CA GLN A 1008 38.72 -33.95 -40.88
C GLN A 1008 37.43 -34.73 -40.65
N VAL A 1009 36.47 -34.17 -39.89
CA VAL A 1009 35.16 -34.80 -39.68
C VAL A 1009 34.40 -34.96 -41.01
N ARG A 1010 34.55 -34.01 -41.94
CA ARG A 1010 33.91 -34.06 -43.26
C ARG A 1010 34.62 -34.99 -44.25
N ALA A 1011 35.92 -35.21 -44.07
CA ALA A 1011 36.76 -36.02 -44.96
C ALA A 1011 36.72 -37.53 -44.66
N MET A 1012 36.14 -37.96 -43.53
CA MET A 1012 35.91 -39.38 -43.22
C MET A 1012 34.81 -39.94 -44.14
N PRO A 1013 35.12 -40.74 -45.17
CA PRO A 1013 34.14 -41.24 -46.12
C PRO A 1013 33.44 -42.48 -45.53
N GLY A 1014 32.10 -42.44 -45.46
CA GLY A 1014 31.23 -43.62 -45.49
C GLY A 1014 31.57 -44.80 -44.58
N THR A 1015 31.12 -44.74 -43.33
CA THR A 1015 30.57 -45.93 -42.63
C THR A 1015 29.12 -45.63 -42.25
N ALA A 1016 28.31 -45.33 -43.26
CA ALA A 1016 26.87 -45.15 -43.15
C ALA A 1016 26.18 -46.34 -43.80
N ASP A 1017 26.26 -47.50 -43.14
CA ASP A 1017 25.26 -48.55 -43.28
C ASP A 1017 25.14 -49.29 -41.94
N LYS A 1018 23.94 -49.22 -41.35
CA LYS A 1018 23.48 -49.78 -40.07
C LYS A 1018 23.79 -48.99 -38.78
N ALA A 1019 22.90 -48.06 -38.44
CA ALA A 1019 22.37 -47.92 -37.07
C ALA A 1019 21.03 -47.18 -37.09
N PRO A 1020 20.09 -47.51 -36.18
CA PRO A 1020 18.67 -47.23 -36.36
C PRO A 1020 18.27 -45.82 -35.91
N ALA A 1021 17.17 -45.35 -36.50
CA ALA A 1021 16.47 -44.13 -36.14
C ALA A 1021 15.99 -44.15 -34.68
N GLN A 1022 16.60 -43.33 -33.82
CA GLN A 1022 15.95 -42.74 -32.65
C GLN A 1022 16.39 -41.29 -32.52
N SER A 1023 15.42 -40.40 -32.70
CA SER A 1023 15.50 -38.98 -32.42
C SER A 1023 15.63 -38.72 -30.93
N PRO A 1024 16.54 -37.85 -30.46
CA PRO A 1024 16.47 -37.31 -29.12
C PRO A 1024 15.66 -36.01 -29.14
N SER A 1025 14.48 -36.06 -28.53
CA SER A 1025 13.76 -34.88 -28.07
C SER A 1025 14.61 -34.17 -27.00
N CYS A 1026 14.86 -32.87 -27.20
CA CYS A 1026 15.49 -32.00 -26.21
C CYS A 1026 14.62 -31.90 -24.94
N ARG A 1027 14.97 -32.65 -23.90
CA ARG A 1027 14.63 -32.31 -22.51
C ARG A 1027 15.78 -31.52 -21.89
N THR A 1028 15.45 -30.33 -21.41
CA THR A 1028 16.24 -29.50 -20.51
C THR A 1028 16.62 -30.26 -19.25
N ALA A 1029 17.92 -30.49 -19.03
CA ALA A 1029 18.46 -31.03 -17.79
C ALA A 1029 19.29 -29.96 -17.08
N ALA A 1030 18.83 -29.63 -15.88
CA ALA A 1030 19.44 -28.70 -14.95
C ALA A 1030 20.87 -29.11 -14.56
N THR A 1031 21.73 -28.11 -14.48
CA THR A 1031 23.13 -28.17 -14.07
C THR A 1031 23.24 -28.62 -12.61
N LYS A 1032 23.70 -29.85 -12.38
CA LYS A 1032 24.20 -30.31 -11.08
C LYS A 1032 25.58 -29.70 -10.84
N GLN A 1033 25.71 -28.92 -9.76
CA GLN A 1033 26.99 -28.46 -9.22
C GLN A 1033 27.85 -29.65 -8.73
N PRO A 1034 29.18 -29.61 -8.89
CA PRO A 1034 30.08 -30.49 -8.17
C PRO A 1034 30.45 -29.89 -6.80
N SER A 1035 30.24 -30.67 -5.73
CA SER A 1035 30.72 -30.36 -4.39
C SER A 1035 32.00 -31.15 -4.06
N ALA A 1036 32.87 -30.47 -3.31
CA ALA A 1036 33.90 -30.99 -2.40
C ALA A 1036 35.34 -31.10 -2.92
N HIS A 1037 36.12 -30.04 -2.67
CA HIS A 1037 37.45 -30.21 -2.11
C HIS A 1037 37.61 -29.40 -0.82
N LYS A 1038 38.27 -30.06 0.14
CA LYS A 1038 38.50 -29.71 1.54
C LYS A 1038 39.40 -28.48 1.70
N THR A 1039 39.13 -27.66 2.71
CA THR A 1039 40.11 -26.73 3.30
C THR A 1039 40.09 -26.81 4.83
N PRO A 1040 41.22 -26.53 5.49
CA PRO A 1040 41.48 -26.94 6.88
C PRO A 1040 40.95 -25.95 7.93
N ARG A 1041 40.67 -26.51 9.10
CA ARG A 1041 40.29 -25.81 10.34
C ARG A 1041 41.49 -25.09 10.96
N HIS A 1042 41.27 -23.86 11.44
CA HIS A 1042 41.95 -23.30 12.63
C HIS A 1042 40.96 -22.44 13.45
N PRO A 1043 41.19 -22.25 14.76
CA PRO A 1043 40.14 -22.09 15.76
C PRO A 1043 39.81 -20.61 16.07
N LEU A 1044 38.52 -20.33 16.32
CA LEU A 1044 38.08 -19.06 16.88
C LEU A 1044 37.81 -19.18 18.39
N GLN A 1045 38.29 -18.14 19.06
CA GLN A 1045 38.36 -17.92 20.49
C GLN A 1045 36.98 -17.83 21.16
N LYS A 1046 36.91 -18.36 22.38
CA LYS A 1046 35.79 -18.23 23.31
C LYS A 1046 35.71 -16.79 23.82
N HIS A 1047 34.68 -16.03 23.44
CA HIS A 1047 34.31 -14.79 24.15
C HIS A 1047 33.46 -15.11 25.37
N LYS A 1048 34.09 -14.94 26.53
CA LYS A 1048 33.57 -15.09 27.89
C LYS A 1048 32.73 -13.84 28.22
N ARG A 1049 31.40 -13.98 28.34
CA ARG A 1049 30.50 -12.94 28.87
C ARG A 1049 30.90 -12.62 30.31
N LYS A 1050 31.43 -11.42 30.53
CA LYS A 1050 31.75 -10.87 31.85
C LYS A 1050 30.50 -10.17 32.40
N ARG A 1051 29.91 -10.76 33.45
CA ARG A 1051 28.95 -10.12 34.34
C ARG A 1051 29.70 -9.08 35.18
N GLU A 1052 29.17 -7.88 35.29
CA GLU A 1052 29.59 -6.91 36.31
C GLU A 1052 28.51 -6.70 37.38
N PRO A 1053 28.90 -6.36 38.61
CA PRO A 1053 28.09 -6.59 39.79
C PRO A 1053 27.42 -5.31 40.32
N THR A 1054 26.28 -5.56 40.96
CA THR A 1054 25.62 -4.75 41.98
C THR A 1054 26.57 -4.23 43.06
N LYS A 1055 26.44 -2.93 43.42
CA LYS A 1055 26.83 -2.42 44.74
C LYS A 1055 25.75 -1.50 45.31
N GLN A 1056 25.36 -1.83 46.53
CA GLN A 1056 24.51 -1.09 47.47
C GLN A 1056 25.34 -0.05 48.26
N ALA A 1057 24.70 1.05 48.67
CA ALA A 1057 24.77 1.77 49.97
C ALA A 1057 24.09 3.15 49.78
N SER A 1058 22.84 3.41 50.24
CA SER A 1058 22.40 3.86 51.59
C SER A 1058 22.82 5.30 51.96
N PRO A 1059 22.20 5.96 52.96
CA PRO A 1059 20.90 6.65 52.91
C PRO A 1059 21.02 8.14 53.35
N LEU A 1060 20.01 8.99 53.20
CA LEU A 1060 19.85 10.16 54.09
C LEU A 1060 18.41 10.68 54.14
N SER A 1061 18.08 11.10 55.35
CA SER A 1061 16.77 11.40 55.94
C SER A 1061 16.30 12.83 55.66
N ARG A 1062 15.01 13.07 55.97
CA ARG A 1062 14.44 14.30 56.54
C ARG A 1062 14.30 15.53 55.63
N ARG A 1063 13.05 15.94 55.37
CA ARG A 1063 12.41 17.04 56.12
C ARG A 1063 10.92 17.18 55.78
N GLU A 1064 10.14 17.41 56.83
CA GLU A 1064 8.73 17.76 56.84
C GLU A 1064 8.51 19.29 56.73
N HIS A 1065 7.23 19.67 56.54
CA HIS A 1065 6.59 21.00 56.77
C HIS A 1065 6.87 22.09 55.70
N GLY A 1066 5.95 22.96 55.27
CA GLY A 1066 4.54 23.25 55.62
C GLY A 1066 3.88 23.96 54.42
N SER A 1067 2.57 23.82 54.19
CA SER A 1067 1.53 24.80 54.53
C SER A 1067 2.01 26.26 54.56
N ASP A 1068 1.52 27.12 53.67
CA ASP A 1068 0.54 28.14 54.05
C ASP A 1068 -0.04 28.93 52.87
N HIS A 1069 -1.35 29.17 52.99
CA HIS A 1069 -2.15 30.19 52.32
C HIS A 1069 -1.60 31.60 52.58
N VAL A 1070 -1.67 32.51 51.59
CA VAL A 1070 -2.13 33.89 51.81
C VAL A 1070 -2.73 34.43 50.50
N ALA A 1071 -3.91 35.04 50.64
CA ALA A 1071 -4.64 35.82 49.65
C ALA A 1071 -4.07 37.25 49.55
N GLY A 1072 -4.36 37.96 48.46
CA GLY A 1072 -4.05 39.39 48.37
C GLY A 1072 -4.40 39.99 47.03
N ASP A 1073 -5.56 40.64 47.00
CA ASP A 1073 -6.14 41.42 45.90
C ASP A 1073 -5.35 42.69 45.54
N ASP A 1074 -5.51 43.05 44.27
CA ASP A 1074 -5.78 44.37 43.70
C ASP A 1074 -4.79 45.55 43.68
N SER A 1075 -4.71 46.05 42.44
CA SER A 1075 -4.68 47.45 41.99
C SER A 1075 -3.31 48.14 41.82
N GLY A 1076 -3.04 48.56 40.58
CA GLY A 1076 -1.90 49.39 40.23
C GLY A 1076 -1.75 49.57 38.73
N SER A 1077 -2.45 50.58 38.19
CA SER A 1077 -2.26 51.18 36.86
C SER A 1077 -0.81 51.59 36.60
N LEU A 1078 -0.29 51.34 35.40
CA LEU A 1078 0.47 52.34 34.61
C LEU A 1078 0.89 51.79 33.23
N GLU A 1079 0.78 52.68 32.24
CA GLU A 1079 1.21 52.57 30.86
C GLU A 1079 2.74 52.46 30.69
N GLU A 1080 3.14 52.17 29.45
CA GLU A 1080 4.48 52.29 28.84
C GLU A 1080 5.47 51.12 28.98
N GLY A 1081 5.92 50.60 27.82
CA GLY A 1081 7.14 49.80 27.71
C GLY A 1081 7.05 48.51 26.89
N LEU A 1082 6.54 48.56 25.65
CA LEU A 1082 6.62 47.43 24.71
C LEU A 1082 8.07 47.28 24.20
N ASN A 1083 8.88 46.47 24.88
CA ASN A 1083 10.08 45.89 24.28
C ASN A 1083 10.48 44.56 24.96
N LYS A 1084 10.60 43.50 24.13
CA LYS A 1084 11.26 42.20 24.36
C LYS A 1084 10.58 41.20 25.33
N LYS A 1085 9.95 40.17 24.75
CA LYS A 1085 10.30 38.73 24.88
C LYS A 1085 9.22 37.86 24.22
N LEU A 1086 9.38 37.57 22.94
CA LEU A 1086 8.76 36.40 22.32
C LEU A 1086 9.41 35.17 22.97
N LYS A 1087 8.68 34.53 23.88
CA LYS A 1087 8.95 33.16 24.31
C LYS A 1087 8.82 32.28 23.06
N LEU A 1088 9.95 31.76 22.59
CA LEU A 1088 10.03 30.64 21.65
C LEU A 1088 9.07 29.54 22.12
N ALA A 1089 8.17 29.13 21.22
CA ALA A 1089 7.31 27.98 21.40
C ALA A 1089 8.19 26.71 21.57
N PRO A 1090 7.74 25.70 22.34
CA PRO A 1090 8.51 24.47 22.51
C PRO A 1090 8.62 23.74 21.17
N SER A 1091 9.84 23.25 20.88
CA SER A 1091 10.18 22.41 19.73
C SER A 1091 9.11 21.35 19.50
N ILE A 1092 8.53 21.35 18.30
CA ILE A 1092 7.62 20.30 17.85
C ILE A 1092 8.50 19.13 17.40
N GLU A 1093 8.67 18.15 18.27
CA GLU A 1093 9.35 16.90 17.98
C GLU A 1093 8.42 16.05 17.07
N ILE A 1094 8.69 16.04 15.76
CA ILE A 1094 7.96 15.21 14.80
C ILE A 1094 8.58 13.82 14.83
N GLN A 1095 7.96 12.89 15.57
CA GLN A 1095 8.29 11.46 15.50
C GLN A 1095 7.43 10.78 14.40
N CYS A 1096 8.05 10.54 13.25
CA CYS A 1096 7.55 9.74 12.13
C CYS A 1096 7.88 8.26 12.34
N THR A 1097 7.05 7.51 13.08
CA THR A 1097 7.27 6.06 13.29
C THR A 1097 6.17 5.21 12.68
N ASP A 1098 6.36 4.67 11.47
CA ASP A 1098 5.54 3.67 10.73
C ASP A 1098 4.75 4.20 9.50
N GLY A 1099 5.40 4.10 8.35
CA GLY A 1099 4.92 4.34 6.99
C GLY A 1099 6.05 4.06 6.00
N PRO A 1100 5.79 3.77 4.71
CA PRO A 1100 6.85 3.40 3.76
C PRO A 1100 7.89 4.51 3.52
N TRP A 1101 7.61 5.74 3.99
CA TRP A 1101 8.49 6.91 3.92
C TRP A 1101 8.85 7.43 5.32
N ALA A 1102 8.41 6.75 6.40
CA ALA A 1102 8.58 7.26 7.75
C ALA A 1102 10.06 7.23 8.18
N SER A 1103 10.81 6.20 7.80
CA SER A 1103 12.26 6.18 8.00
C SER A 1103 12.97 7.25 7.18
N GLU A 1104 12.63 7.42 5.89
CA GLU A 1104 13.25 8.44 5.02
C GLU A 1104 12.93 9.88 5.48
N LEU A 1105 11.69 10.14 5.90
CA LEU A 1105 11.29 11.47 6.42
C LEU A 1105 11.78 11.71 7.84
N GLN A 1106 11.93 10.68 8.67
CA GLN A 1106 12.54 10.79 9.99
C GLN A 1106 14.05 11.02 9.85
N GLU A 1107 14.75 10.29 8.98
CA GLU A 1107 16.16 10.50 8.67
C GLU A 1107 16.40 11.92 8.13
N LEU A 1108 15.52 12.40 7.26
CA LEU A 1108 15.57 13.77 6.74
C LEU A 1108 15.26 14.82 7.84
N ALA A 1109 14.28 14.56 8.71
CA ALA A 1109 13.96 15.44 9.83
C ALA A 1109 15.10 15.49 10.88
N ASP A 1110 15.71 14.35 11.18
CA ASP A 1110 16.86 14.23 12.09
C ASP A 1110 18.09 14.93 11.49
N HIS A 1111 18.28 14.85 10.17
CA HIS A 1111 19.35 15.56 9.47
C HIS A 1111 19.12 17.08 9.42
N ILE A 1112 17.89 17.55 9.20
CA ILE A 1112 17.52 18.98 9.28
C ILE A 1112 17.73 19.50 10.71
N ALA A 1113 17.33 18.73 11.73
CA ALA A 1113 17.58 19.08 13.13
C ALA A 1113 19.08 19.15 13.44
N SER A 1114 19.92 18.30 12.82
CA SER A 1114 21.37 18.32 12.99
C SER A 1114 22.09 19.48 12.27
N THR A 1115 21.47 20.07 11.24
CA THR A 1115 22.05 21.16 10.44
C THR A 1115 21.66 22.57 10.93
N GLY A 1116 20.90 22.67 12.02
CA GLY A 1116 20.56 23.95 12.65
C GLY A 1116 19.53 24.80 11.87
N LEU A 1117 18.90 24.24 10.84
CA LEU A 1117 17.74 24.83 10.16
C LEU A 1117 16.49 24.55 11.01
N HIS A 1118 16.10 25.54 11.82
CA HIS A 1118 14.95 25.48 12.72
C HIS A 1118 13.59 25.47 12.02
#